data_AF-A0A4R0RLE3-F1
#
_entry.id   AF-A0A4R0RLE3-F1
#
_cell.length_a   1.000
_cell.length_b   1.000
_cell.length_c   1.000
_cell.angle_alpha   90.00
_cell.angle_beta   90.00
_cell.angle_gamma   90.00
#
_symmetry.space_group_name_H-M   'P 1'
#
loop_
_entity.id
_entity.type
_entity.pdbx_description
1 polymer ?
#
loop_
_entity_poly.entity_id
_entity_poly.type
_entity_poly.pdbx_seq_one_letter_code
_entity_poly.pdbx_strand_id
1 'polypeptide(L)'
;MVGLVKEMSATSLNPVGPRTMGTPQLQDQPVSLRSILLQFFDRIEVSDRFERHDSLDSLATQMFVEATESWNLGVPRKIRMKVATVGLLIGTVAYRHTPIETQVAVAIYTYLGVMCDDDIMPTHVLREFAPRFFDGQQQLHPILDHFVSHLSILRRMFPPWSATTITLNTMEFVNAEMFVREEGGAEVRTTPEAVEYIDFMRWKNGVGEAFVVMIWPQVLFPETRTYIKAVPYAVQFICLDLLSYHKEAKAGETDNYVSLYASAQQKPVLQVLQDLVERMVEQDRCIKAVLGDGNLSDVAVKAKFKHILIDKRIRRPTLAGSEASKAMVNFEPSTRIVDHIVHLTPPGQLQETTKAWQGLGFTVVPGGTHADGLTENALVAFADGAYIELISFTHPLSYYPPNTPTHDARKSHSWASKHPGFIDFAFLGNAGYPSIAAAINARAEKDGSGAKYAGEVPGGRKRPDGQVLQWLISAPIQTKGIEDDVRGRLPFFCGDRTSRDLRVPHEKHETTHPNTSLGISSIRLLASNNDIALLAKQLTTVVGSSPSPPKSSSASGPPLGDTQKHDTYLWQLDSVRFGNVENAVWLKLNAPEDEAEEKWLRERGAGVYKIEVRTESEWNSSGTADGKVPTQSSAQEVVLVCKL
;
A
#
# COMPACT_ATOMS: atom_id res chain seq x y z
N MET A 1 21.41 -10.76 69.13
CA MET A 1 20.03 -11.22 69.29
C MET A 1 19.58 -11.69 67.91
N VAL A 2 19.87 -12.95 67.56
CA VAL A 2 19.02 -14.16 67.74
C VAL A 2 17.84 -14.11 66.76
N GLY A 3 17.59 -15.05 65.84
CA GLY A 3 18.16 -16.37 65.44
C GLY A 3 17.48 -16.77 64.09
N LEU A 4 18.08 -17.52 63.15
CA LEU A 4 18.36 -18.98 63.15
C LEU A 4 17.13 -19.79 63.63
N VAL A 5 16.52 -20.68 62.84
CA VAL A 5 16.96 -22.06 62.46
C VAL A 5 15.94 -22.58 61.40
N LYS A 6 16.33 -23.08 60.20
CA LYS A 6 16.77 -24.46 59.84
C LYS A 6 15.60 -25.49 59.94
N GLU A 7 15.36 -26.49 59.07
CA GLU A 7 16.29 -27.42 58.42
C GLU A 7 15.59 -28.39 57.40
N MET A 8 16.27 -28.68 56.28
CA MET A 8 16.60 -30.01 55.68
C MET A 8 15.48 -30.96 55.14
N SER A 9 15.69 -31.86 54.15
CA SER A 9 16.80 -32.22 53.26
C SER A 9 16.33 -33.28 52.22
N ALA A 10 16.80 -33.12 50.98
CA ALA A 10 17.26 -34.08 49.96
C ALA A 10 16.61 -35.46 49.61
N THR A 11 16.55 -35.66 48.28
CA THR A 11 16.86 -36.85 47.43
C THR A 11 15.90 -38.05 47.27
N SER A 12 15.51 -38.36 46.01
CA SER A 12 15.75 -39.65 45.30
C SER A 12 14.91 -39.81 44.00
N LEU A 13 15.42 -40.61 43.06
CA LEU A 13 15.02 -40.82 41.64
C LEU A 13 13.83 -41.80 41.39
N ASN A 14 13.18 -41.59 40.23
CA ASN A 14 12.18 -42.35 39.40
C ASN A 14 12.14 -43.92 39.47
N PRO A 15 11.01 -44.64 39.16
CA PRO A 15 10.45 -44.78 37.79
C PRO A 15 8.92 -45.08 37.59
N VAL A 16 8.58 -45.26 36.31
CA VAL A 16 7.32 -45.33 35.51
C VAL A 16 6.25 -46.42 35.82
N GLY A 17 4.95 -46.05 35.70
CA GLY A 17 3.82 -46.81 35.08
C GLY A 17 2.78 -47.50 36.00
N PRO A 18 1.50 -47.77 35.59
CA PRO A 18 0.82 -47.59 34.29
C PRO A 18 -0.54 -46.81 34.30
N ARG A 19 -1.05 -46.57 33.09
CA ARG A 19 -2.27 -45.84 32.66
C ARG A 19 -3.60 -46.31 33.28
N THR A 20 -4.58 -45.39 33.41
CA THR A 20 -5.92 -45.50 32.79
C THR A 20 -6.73 -44.18 32.87
N MET A 21 -7.59 -44.01 31.86
CA MET A 21 -8.42 -42.86 31.43
C MET A 21 -9.29 -42.24 32.54
N GLY A 22 -9.73 -40.98 32.52
CA GLY A 22 -9.72 -39.89 31.56
C GLY A 22 -10.77 -38.86 32.01
N THR A 23 -10.42 -37.58 32.03
CA THR A 23 -11.35 -36.43 32.08
C THR A 23 -10.59 -35.23 31.52
N PRO A 24 -11.15 -34.44 30.59
CA PRO A 24 -10.44 -33.34 29.98
C PRO A 24 -10.37 -32.18 30.97
N GLN A 25 -9.20 -31.98 31.59
CA GLN A 25 -8.86 -30.71 32.21
C GLN A 25 -8.59 -29.72 31.07
N LEU A 26 -9.59 -28.89 30.75
CA LEU A 26 -9.35 -27.59 30.15
C LEU A 26 -8.44 -26.82 31.12
N GLN A 27 -7.16 -26.76 30.79
CA GLN A 27 -6.17 -25.97 31.51
C GLN A 27 -6.52 -24.48 31.36
N ASP A 28 -6.82 -23.83 32.48
CA ASP A 28 -6.84 -22.37 32.61
C ASP A 28 -5.47 -21.81 32.21
N GLN A 29 -5.33 -21.40 30.95
CA GLN A 29 -4.27 -20.46 30.57
C GLN A 29 -4.66 -19.06 31.05
N PRO A 30 -3.71 -18.25 31.55
CA PRO A 30 -4.00 -16.86 31.91
C PRO A 30 -4.51 -16.10 30.68
N VAL A 31 -5.75 -15.62 30.75
CA VAL A 31 -6.37 -14.82 29.69
C VAL A 31 -5.51 -13.59 29.44
N SER A 32 -4.98 -13.46 28.22
CA SER A 32 -4.21 -12.30 27.79
C SER A 32 -5.07 -11.39 26.92
N LEU A 33 -4.73 -10.09 26.86
CA LEU A 33 -5.35 -9.17 25.89
C LEU A 33 -5.31 -9.72 24.45
N ARG A 34 -4.21 -10.39 24.09
CA ARG A 34 -4.05 -11.03 22.79
C ARG A 34 -5.08 -12.15 22.56
N SER A 35 -5.33 -13.00 23.55
CA SER A 35 -6.33 -14.08 23.40
C SER A 35 -7.75 -13.54 23.31
N ILE A 36 -8.08 -12.47 24.05
CA ILE A 36 -9.39 -11.79 23.97
C ILE A 36 -9.62 -11.24 22.55
N LEU A 37 -8.62 -10.56 21.98
CA LEU A 37 -8.73 -9.99 20.63
C LEU A 37 -8.84 -11.06 19.54
N LEU A 38 -8.07 -12.16 19.64
CA LEU A 38 -8.16 -13.25 18.68
C LEU A 38 -9.52 -13.95 18.72
N GLN A 39 -10.06 -14.18 19.92
CA GLN A 39 -11.41 -14.73 20.08
C GLN A 39 -12.48 -13.79 19.52
N PHE A 40 -12.31 -12.48 19.72
CA PHE A 40 -13.21 -11.49 19.15
C PHE A 40 -13.25 -11.57 17.62
N PHE A 41 -12.09 -11.55 16.94
CA PHE A 41 -12.03 -11.59 15.48
C PHE A 41 -12.62 -12.87 14.88
N ASP A 42 -12.41 -14.00 15.56
CA ASP A 42 -13.00 -15.28 15.19
C ASP A 42 -14.53 -15.23 15.26
N ARG A 43 -15.07 -14.75 16.37
CA ARG A 43 -16.53 -14.68 16.63
C ARG A 43 -17.29 -13.73 15.72
N ILE A 44 -16.64 -12.70 15.20
CA ILE A 44 -17.26 -11.79 14.22
C ILE A 44 -16.95 -12.17 12.75
N GLU A 45 -16.25 -13.29 12.54
CA GLU A 45 -15.96 -13.89 11.21
C GLU A 45 -15.10 -12.98 10.31
N VAL A 46 -14.11 -12.30 10.88
CA VAL A 46 -13.16 -11.45 10.12
C VAL A 46 -11.73 -12.01 10.05
N SER A 47 -11.45 -13.14 10.73
CA SER A 47 -10.13 -13.77 10.81
C SER A 47 -9.48 -14.10 9.45
N ASP A 48 -10.27 -14.48 8.46
CA ASP A 48 -9.77 -14.83 7.11
C ASP A 48 -9.86 -13.65 6.13
N ARG A 49 -10.34 -12.49 6.59
CA ARG A 49 -10.58 -11.28 5.78
C ARG A 49 -9.50 -10.21 5.96
N PHE A 50 -8.43 -10.53 6.70
CA PHE A 50 -7.22 -9.70 6.77
C PHE A 50 -6.39 -9.83 5.48
N GLU A 51 -6.91 -9.32 4.37
CA GLU A 51 -6.10 -9.18 3.15
C GLU A 51 -4.88 -8.29 3.44
N ARG A 52 -3.69 -8.71 2.99
CA ARG A 52 -2.48 -7.87 3.05
C ARG A 52 -2.72 -6.63 2.20
N HIS A 53 -2.84 -5.48 2.86
CA HIS A 53 -2.97 -4.20 2.17
C HIS A 53 -1.59 -3.56 2.05
N ASP A 54 -0.90 -3.85 0.94
CA ASP A 54 0.50 -3.43 0.73
C ASP A 54 0.64 -2.00 0.18
N SER A 55 -0.45 -1.32 -0.23
CA SER A 55 -0.43 0.13 -0.59
C SER A 55 -1.81 0.78 -0.50
N LEU A 56 -1.91 2.07 -0.14
CA LEU A 56 -3.16 2.85 -0.23
C LEU A 56 -3.58 2.97 -1.72
N ASP A 57 -4.89 3.03 -1.99
CA ASP A 57 -5.38 3.29 -3.36
C ASP A 57 -4.76 4.58 -3.91
N SER A 58 -4.02 4.47 -5.02
CA SER A 58 -3.23 5.57 -5.57
C SER A 58 -4.09 6.71 -6.08
N LEU A 59 -5.28 6.42 -6.60
CA LEU A 59 -6.20 7.43 -7.12
C LEU A 59 -6.92 8.18 -5.99
N ALA A 60 -7.46 7.48 -4.99
CA ALA A 60 -8.03 8.14 -3.82
C ALA A 60 -6.99 8.98 -3.07
N THR A 61 -5.76 8.47 -2.97
CA THR A 61 -4.65 9.19 -2.35
C THR A 61 -4.34 10.48 -3.10
N GLN A 62 -4.23 10.42 -4.42
CA GLN A 62 -4.00 11.60 -5.26
C GLN A 62 -5.12 12.63 -5.10
N MET A 63 -6.38 12.22 -5.25
CA MET A 63 -7.55 13.11 -5.14
C MET A 63 -7.63 13.79 -3.77
N PHE A 64 -7.34 13.04 -2.70
CA PHE A 64 -7.26 13.58 -1.34
C PHE A 64 -6.14 14.62 -1.21
N VAL A 65 -4.94 14.32 -1.72
CA VAL A 65 -3.79 15.23 -1.65
C VAL A 65 -4.06 16.50 -2.45
N GLU A 66 -4.61 16.39 -3.67
CA GLU A 66 -4.99 17.55 -4.48
C GLU A 66 -6.03 18.43 -3.77
N ALA A 67 -7.03 17.81 -3.14
CA ALA A 67 -8.03 18.53 -2.38
C ALA A 67 -7.42 19.27 -1.18
N THR A 68 -6.49 18.66 -0.44
CA THR A 68 -6.06 19.15 0.88
C THR A 68 -4.73 19.91 0.90
N GLU A 69 -3.83 19.67 -0.06
CA GLU A 69 -2.47 20.24 -0.06
C GLU A 69 -2.46 21.76 -0.31
N SER A 70 -3.44 22.25 -1.08
CA SER A 70 -3.65 23.67 -1.36
C SER A 70 -4.19 24.46 -0.16
N TRP A 71 -4.66 23.79 0.90
CA TRP A 71 -5.27 24.47 2.04
C TRP A 71 -4.23 25.11 2.96
N ASN A 72 -4.40 26.39 3.24
CA ASN A 72 -3.62 27.10 4.24
C ASN A 72 -4.24 26.93 5.63
N LEU A 73 -3.94 25.79 6.27
CA LEU A 73 -4.54 25.41 7.55
C LEU A 73 -3.82 25.99 8.78
N GLY A 74 -2.67 26.66 8.62
CA GLY A 74 -1.85 27.10 9.76
C GLY A 74 -1.19 25.97 10.56
N VAL A 75 -1.24 24.72 10.07
CA VAL A 75 -0.70 23.52 10.73
C VAL A 75 0.56 23.01 10.05
N PRO A 76 1.63 22.66 10.80
CA PRO A 76 2.84 22.06 10.24
C PRO A 76 2.56 20.85 9.34
N ARG A 77 3.20 20.80 8.17
CA ARG A 77 3.02 19.72 7.17
C ARG A 77 3.18 18.32 7.78
N LYS A 78 4.10 18.13 8.72
CA LYS A 78 4.31 16.83 9.40
C LYS A 78 3.04 16.35 10.14
N ILE A 79 2.33 17.25 10.82
CA ILE A 79 1.08 16.94 11.52
C ILE A 79 -0.01 16.66 10.48
N ARG A 80 -0.11 17.52 9.45
CA ARG A 80 -1.06 17.30 8.34
C ARG A 80 -0.89 15.92 7.69
N MET A 81 0.33 15.48 7.43
CA MET A 81 0.58 14.16 6.82
C MET A 81 0.28 12.99 7.78
N LYS A 82 0.54 13.15 9.08
CA LYS A 82 0.16 12.15 10.10
C LYS A 82 -1.35 11.95 10.10
N VAL A 83 -2.12 13.04 10.13
CA VAL A 83 -3.59 13.00 10.15
C VAL A 83 -4.15 12.52 8.80
N ALA A 84 -3.55 12.94 7.68
CA ALA A 84 -3.91 12.47 6.34
C ALA A 84 -3.83 10.95 6.19
N THR A 85 -2.83 10.33 6.83
CA THR A 85 -2.68 8.86 6.82
C THR A 85 -3.89 8.18 7.48
N VAL A 86 -4.41 8.75 8.57
CA VAL A 86 -5.61 8.24 9.25
C VAL A 86 -6.81 8.38 8.34
N GLY A 87 -7.03 9.57 7.78
CA GLY A 87 -8.14 9.82 6.86
C GLY A 87 -8.15 8.87 5.66
N LEU A 88 -7.00 8.72 4.99
CA LEU A 88 -6.86 7.82 3.84
C LEU A 88 -7.09 6.36 4.21
N LEU A 89 -6.53 5.88 5.32
CA LEU A 89 -6.76 4.50 5.76
C LEU A 89 -8.24 4.23 6.03
N ILE A 90 -8.95 5.16 6.67
CA ILE A 90 -10.38 5.01 6.89
C ILE A 90 -11.11 5.00 5.54
N GLY A 91 -10.91 6.01 4.70
CA GLY A 91 -11.62 6.13 3.42
C GLY A 91 -11.37 4.96 2.47
N THR A 92 -10.11 4.57 2.24
CA THR A 92 -9.78 3.59 1.19
C THR A 92 -9.92 2.15 1.65
N VAL A 93 -9.93 1.87 2.96
CA VAL A 93 -10.00 0.49 3.46
C VAL A 93 -11.35 0.19 4.08
N ALA A 94 -11.85 1.03 4.99
CA ALA A 94 -13.15 0.80 5.63
C ALA A 94 -14.33 1.14 4.69
N TYR A 95 -14.13 2.00 3.69
CA TYR A 95 -15.18 2.37 2.72
C TYR A 95 -14.87 1.90 1.30
N ARG A 96 -14.01 0.86 1.16
CA ARG A 96 -13.58 0.32 -0.14
C ARG A 96 -14.71 -0.17 -1.05
N HIS A 97 -15.87 -0.50 -0.48
CA HIS A 97 -17.06 -0.91 -1.22
C HIS A 97 -17.78 0.28 -1.89
N THR A 98 -17.42 1.51 -1.55
CA THR A 98 -18.01 2.74 -2.10
C THR A 98 -17.21 3.27 -3.29
N PRO A 99 -17.80 4.10 -4.16
CA PRO A 99 -17.07 4.75 -5.25
C PRO A 99 -15.91 5.61 -4.74
N ILE A 100 -14.90 5.81 -5.58
CA ILE A 100 -13.65 6.48 -5.19
C ILE A 100 -13.89 7.90 -4.63
N GLU A 101 -14.88 8.62 -5.18
CA GLU A 101 -15.27 9.94 -4.71
C GLU A 101 -15.81 9.90 -3.28
N THR A 102 -16.57 8.85 -2.95
CA THR A 102 -17.09 8.62 -1.59
C THR A 102 -15.96 8.26 -0.64
N GLN A 103 -15.01 7.43 -1.05
CA GLN A 103 -13.83 7.11 -0.25
C GLN A 103 -13.02 8.38 0.09
N VAL A 104 -12.77 9.23 -0.91
CA VAL A 104 -12.08 10.52 -0.74
C VAL A 104 -12.86 11.45 0.17
N ALA A 105 -14.19 11.54 0.00
CA ALA A 105 -15.03 12.37 0.85
C ALA A 105 -15.01 11.91 2.31
N VAL A 106 -15.05 10.61 2.57
CA VAL A 106 -14.92 10.06 3.93
C VAL A 106 -13.50 10.29 4.48
N ALA A 107 -12.46 10.19 3.64
CA ALA A 107 -11.09 10.47 4.04
C ALA A 107 -10.91 11.93 4.46
N ILE A 108 -11.46 12.88 3.71
CA ILE A 108 -11.44 14.33 4.04
C ILE A 108 -12.26 14.61 5.31
N TYR A 109 -13.44 14.01 5.46
CA TYR A 109 -14.25 14.15 6.68
C TYR A 109 -13.47 13.69 7.91
N THR A 110 -12.84 12.52 7.82
CA THR A 110 -12.01 11.94 8.89
C THR A 110 -10.80 12.83 9.18
N TYR A 111 -10.13 13.34 8.14
CA TYR A 111 -8.99 14.24 8.27
C TYR A 111 -9.34 15.51 9.04
N LEU A 112 -10.47 16.15 8.71
CA LEU A 112 -10.93 17.37 9.37
C LEU A 112 -11.40 17.09 10.82
N GLY A 113 -12.08 15.96 11.05
CA GLY A 113 -12.50 15.53 12.38
C GLY A 113 -11.33 15.27 13.33
N VAL A 114 -10.33 14.49 12.90
CA VAL A 114 -9.13 14.21 13.71
C VAL A 114 -8.35 15.49 14.01
N MET A 115 -8.34 16.46 13.09
CA MET A 115 -7.73 17.75 13.37
C MET A 115 -8.45 18.57 14.44
N CYS A 116 -9.75 18.33 14.66
CA CYS A 116 -10.47 18.95 15.76
C CYS A 116 -10.12 18.30 17.10
N ASP A 117 -9.85 16.99 17.09
CA ASP A 117 -9.53 16.14 18.26
C ASP A 117 -8.11 16.37 18.82
N ASP A 118 -7.09 16.48 17.96
CA ASP A 118 -5.65 16.50 18.28
C ASP A 118 -5.12 17.80 18.98
N ASP A 119 -5.97 18.54 19.72
CA ASP A 119 -5.64 19.82 20.38
C ASP A 119 -5.00 20.89 19.47
N ILE A 120 -5.27 20.82 18.16
CA ILE A 120 -4.71 21.73 17.16
C ILE A 120 -5.27 23.15 17.33
N MET A 121 -6.52 23.25 17.76
CA MET A 121 -7.21 24.52 17.96
C MET A 121 -7.66 24.70 19.42
N PRO A 122 -7.58 25.93 19.96
CA PRO A 122 -7.93 26.21 21.35
C PRO A 122 -9.45 26.07 21.59
N THR A 123 -9.86 25.75 22.81
CA THR A 123 -11.25 25.41 23.12
C THR A 123 -12.26 26.52 22.80
N HIS A 124 -11.87 27.80 22.95
CA HIS A 124 -12.75 28.93 22.60
C HIS A 124 -13.11 28.96 21.10
N VAL A 125 -12.29 28.38 20.22
CA VAL A 125 -12.59 28.23 18.79
C VAL A 125 -13.68 27.18 18.58
N LEU A 126 -13.63 26.07 19.32
CA LEU A 126 -14.63 25.00 19.25
C LEU A 126 -15.99 25.47 19.80
N ARG A 127 -15.99 26.26 20.88
CA ARG A 127 -17.21 26.84 21.48
C ARG A 127 -18.04 27.65 20.49
N GLU A 128 -17.35 28.37 19.61
CA GLU A 128 -17.98 29.26 18.63
C GLU A 128 -18.44 28.52 17.36
N PHE A 129 -18.11 27.23 17.21
CA PHE A 129 -18.39 26.49 15.98
C PHE A 129 -19.88 26.41 15.64
N ALA A 130 -20.69 25.91 16.57
CA ALA A 130 -22.12 25.71 16.35
C ALA A 130 -22.89 27.03 16.19
N PRO A 131 -22.71 28.06 17.05
CA PRO A 131 -23.35 29.36 16.84
C PRO A 131 -23.05 29.94 15.46
N ARG A 132 -21.76 29.97 15.06
CA ARG A 132 -21.34 30.50 13.76
C ARG A 132 -21.88 29.69 12.58
N PHE A 133 -21.97 28.37 12.73
CA PHE A 133 -22.56 27.51 11.71
C PHE A 133 -24.03 27.87 11.46
N PHE A 134 -24.83 28.03 12.51
CA PHE A 134 -26.25 28.37 12.38
C PHE A 134 -26.48 29.81 11.89
N ASP A 135 -25.61 30.74 12.30
CA ASP A 135 -25.68 32.14 11.89
C ASP A 135 -25.11 32.39 10.48
N GLY A 136 -24.55 31.36 9.83
CA GLY A 136 -23.91 31.48 8.51
C GLY A 136 -22.64 32.34 8.53
N GLN A 137 -21.98 32.43 9.69
CA GLN A 137 -20.76 33.19 9.87
C GLN A 137 -19.52 32.35 9.54
N GLN A 138 -18.43 33.02 9.18
CA GLN A 138 -17.14 32.38 9.01
C GLN A 138 -16.68 31.75 10.34
N GLN A 139 -16.08 30.56 10.26
CA GLN A 139 -15.53 29.88 11.42
C GLN A 139 -14.22 30.53 11.88
N LEU A 140 -13.89 30.34 13.16
CA LEU A 140 -12.70 30.96 13.75
C LEU A 140 -11.38 30.27 13.36
N HIS A 141 -11.45 29.15 12.63
CA HIS A 141 -10.28 28.41 12.18
C HIS A 141 -10.48 27.84 10.77
N PRO A 142 -9.47 27.91 9.87
CA PRO A 142 -9.59 27.42 8.49
C PRO A 142 -10.03 25.95 8.38
N ILE A 143 -9.59 25.10 9.32
CA ILE A 143 -10.01 23.69 9.40
C ILE A 143 -11.53 23.58 9.55
N LEU A 144 -12.14 24.40 10.40
CA LEU A 144 -13.58 24.41 10.62
C LEU A 144 -14.32 24.99 9.41
N ASP A 145 -13.77 26.01 8.73
CA ASP A 145 -14.32 26.52 7.46
C ASP A 145 -14.36 25.42 6.38
N HIS A 146 -13.27 24.65 6.24
CA HIS A 146 -13.22 23.50 5.35
C HIS A 146 -14.17 22.39 5.80
N PHE A 147 -14.37 22.20 7.10
CA PHE A 147 -15.31 21.21 7.64
C PHE A 147 -16.75 21.54 7.25
N VAL A 148 -17.18 22.80 7.44
CA VAL A 148 -18.51 23.29 7.01
C VAL A 148 -18.69 23.16 5.49
N SER A 149 -17.67 23.52 4.72
CA SER A 149 -17.70 23.39 3.26
C SER A 149 -17.83 21.92 2.83
N HIS A 150 -17.14 21.01 3.52
CA HIS A 150 -17.15 19.59 3.22
C HIS A 150 -18.47 18.92 3.60
N LEU A 151 -19.12 19.33 4.69
CA LEU A 151 -20.48 18.88 5.03
C LEU A 151 -21.48 19.19 3.89
N SER A 152 -21.28 20.29 3.18
CA SER A 152 -22.09 20.65 2.00
C SER A 152 -21.84 19.75 0.78
N ILE A 153 -20.67 19.12 0.69
CA ILE A 153 -20.35 18.10 -0.32
C ILE A 153 -21.03 16.79 0.07
N LEU A 154 -20.86 16.35 1.31
CA LEU A 154 -21.48 15.11 1.83
C LEU A 154 -23.01 15.13 1.72
N ARG A 155 -23.64 16.30 1.89
CA ARG A 155 -25.08 16.49 1.68
C ARG A 155 -25.59 16.07 0.31
N ARG A 156 -24.72 16.10 -0.71
CA ARG A 156 -25.05 15.70 -2.09
C ARG A 156 -24.74 14.23 -2.38
N MET A 157 -24.04 13.55 -1.48
CA MET A 157 -23.54 12.17 -1.69
C MET A 157 -24.35 11.12 -0.93
N PHE A 158 -25.08 11.53 0.11
CA PHE A 158 -25.82 10.65 1.00
C PHE A 158 -27.31 11.00 1.01
N PRO A 159 -28.20 10.00 1.24
CA PRO A 159 -29.64 10.25 1.33
C PRO A 159 -29.97 11.33 2.38
N PRO A 160 -31.07 12.09 2.24
CA PRO A 160 -31.35 13.26 3.07
C PRO A 160 -31.28 13.02 4.58
N TRP A 161 -31.77 11.86 5.03
CA TRP A 161 -31.67 11.45 6.44
C TRP A 161 -30.19 11.28 6.85
N SER A 162 -29.44 10.46 6.11
CA SER A 162 -28.02 10.19 6.37
C SER A 162 -27.15 11.46 6.31
N ALA A 163 -27.36 12.31 5.30
CA ALA A 163 -26.69 13.60 5.17
C ALA A 163 -26.92 14.53 6.37
N THR A 164 -28.17 14.57 6.85
CA THR A 164 -28.53 15.36 8.04
C THR A 164 -27.90 14.77 9.29
N THR A 165 -27.94 13.44 9.45
CA THR A 165 -27.27 12.73 10.56
C THR A 165 -25.78 12.99 10.60
N ILE A 166 -25.08 13.00 9.46
CA ILE A 166 -23.64 13.36 9.40
C ILE A 166 -23.43 14.75 9.99
N THR A 167 -24.22 15.74 9.55
CA THR A 167 -24.11 17.11 10.04
C THR A 167 -24.40 17.22 11.53
N LEU A 168 -25.51 16.62 12.00
CA LEU A 168 -25.88 16.64 13.42
C LEU A 168 -24.82 15.99 14.29
N ASN A 169 -24.33 14.82 13.91
CA ASN A 169 -23.34 14.10 14.70
C ASN A 169 -21.95 14.76 14.64
N THR A 170 -21.62 15.53 13.59
CA THR A 170 -20.46 16.45 13.61
C THR A 170 -20.62 17.56 14.64
N MET A 171 -21.80 18.16 14.76
CA MET A 171 -22.06 19.21 15.76
C MET A 171 -21.98 18.65 17.17
N GLU A 172 -22.57 17.48 17.40
CA GLU A 172 -22.48 16.77 18.68
C GLU A 172 -21.04 16.46 19.06
N PHE A 173 -20.23 16.01 18.09
CA PHE A 173 -18.80 15.74 18.29
C PHE A 173 -18.05 17.00 18.74
N VAL A 174 -18.17 18.10 17.99
CA VAL A 174 -17.45 19.35 18.35
C VAL A 174 -17.90 19.89 19.71
N ASN A 175 -19.20 19.78 20.02
CA ASN A 175 -19.73 20.16 21.32
C ASN A 175 -19.22 19.26 22.45
N ALA A 176 -19.12 17.95 22.22
CA ALA A 176 -18.57 17.01 23.17
C ALA A 176 -17.08 17.28 23.42
N GLU A 177 -16.28 17.49 22.37
CA GLU A 177 -14.86 17.83 22.46
C GLU A 177 -14.62 19.12 23.26
N MET A 178 -15.43 20.16 22.99
CA MET A 178 -15.43 21.37 23.81
C MET A 178 -15.68 21.03 25.28
N PHE A 179 -16.74 20.29 25.58
CA PHE A 179 -17.10 19.94 26.96
C PHE A 179 -16.00 19.12 27.65
N VAL A 180 -15.42 18.11 26.99
CA VAL A 180 -14.32 17.30 27.54
C VAL A 180 -13.13 18.17 27.96
N ARG A 181 -12.80 19.20 27.17
CA ARG A 181 -11.66 20.10 27.42
C ARG A 181 -11.89 21.11 28.53
N GLU A 182 -13.14 21.48 28.83
CA GLU A 182 -13.45 22.53 29.82
C GLU A 182 -13.93 21.95 31.15
N GLU A 183 -14.90 21.04 31.10
CA GLU A 183 -15.69 20.62 32.26
C GLU A 183 -15.74 19.10 32.43
N GLY A 184 -15.44 18.35 31.37
CA GLY A 184 -15.74 16.92 31.25
C GLY A 184 -14.59 15.96 31.59
N GLY A 185 -13.63 16.36 32.42
CA GLY A 185 -12.46 15.54 32.79
C GLY A 185 -12.79 14.25 33.55
N ALA A 186 -11.77 13.42 33.80
CA ALA A 186 -11.89 12.08 34.42
C ALA A 186 -12.63 12.05 35.77
N GLU A 187 -12.62 13.15 36.53
CA GLU A 187 -13.32 13.27 37.82
C GLU A 187 -14.84 13.14 37.69
N VAL A 188 -15.42 13.52 36.54
CA VAL A 188 -16.86 13.41 36.25
C VAL A 188 -17.26 11.98 35.84
N ARG A 189 -16.29 11.13 35.47
CA ARG A 189 -16.51 9.86 34.75
C ARG A 189 -16.27 8.59 35.56
N THR A 190 -15.89 8.69 36.84
CA THR A 190 -15.29 7.56 37.59
C THR A 190 -16.14 7.02 38.74
N THR A 191 -17.36 7.51 38.94
CA THR A 191 -18.27 6.99 39.97
C THR A 191 -19.05 5.76 39.47
N PRO A 192 -19.26 4.71 40.30
CA PRO A 192 -20.02 3.53 39.89
C PRO A 192 -21.44 3.81 39.41
N GLU A 193 -22.08 4.84 39.96
CA GLU A 193 -23.42 5.28 39.60
C GLU A 193 -23.48 5.95 38.22
N ALA A 194 -22.34 6.36 37.66
CA ALA A 194 -22.24 7.06 36.39
C ALA A 194 -21.69 6.19 35.25
N VAL A 195 -21.76 4.86 35.33
CA VAL A 195 -21.23 3.99 34.26
C VAL A 195 -21.88 4.25 32.90
N GLU A 196 -23.17 4.57 32.88
CA GLU A 196 -23.92 4.91 31.65
C GLU A 196 -23.44 6.23 31.02
N TYR A 197 -22.87 7.12 31.83
CA TYR A 197 -22.30 8.38 31.35
C TYR A 197 -21.06 8.14 30.47
N ILE A 198 -20.30 7.07 30.73
CA ILE A 198 -19.15 6.68 29.92
C ILE A 198 -19.60 6.30 28.50
N ASP A 199 -20.65 5.47 28.40
CA ASP A 199 -21.27 5.10 27.12
C ASP A 199 -21.85 6.35 26.42
N PHE A 200 -22.58 7.18 27.17
CA PHE A 200 -23.18 8.41 26.65
C PHE A 200 -22.14 9.36 26.04
N MET A 201 -21.07 9.66 26.78
CA MET A 201 -20.00 10.53 26.29
C MET A 201 -19.29 9.91 25.08
N ARG A 202 -19.10 8.58 25.08
CA ARG A 202 -18.51 7.88 23.93
C ARG A 202 -19.37 7.96 22.67
N TRP A 203 -20.69 7.93 22.80
CA TRP A 203 -21.59 8.12 21.67
C TRP A 203 -21.54 9.54 21.10
N LYS A 204 -21.34 10.55 21.96
CA LYS A 204 -21.23 11.95 21.54
C LYS A 204 -19.89 12.28 20.89
N ASN A 205 -18.77 11.82 21.44
CA ASN A 205 -17.44 12.12 20.89
C ASN A 205 -16.91 11.08 19.88
N GLY A 206 -17.54 9.90 19.77
CA GLY A 206 -17.08 8.84 18.87
C GLY A 206 -17.47 9.03 17.40
N VAL A 207 -18.30 10.04 17.08
CA VAL A 207 -18.78 10.36 15.72
C VAL A 207 -19.45 9.15 15.04
N GLY A 208 -20.04 8.26 15.84
CA GLY A 208 -20.43 6.94 15.39
C GLY A 208 -21.51 6.97 14.31
N GLU A 209 -22.56 7.76 14.52
CA GLU A 209 -23.68 7.84 13.59
C GLU A 209 -23.21 8.29 12.20
N ALA A 210 -22.40 9.34 12.12
CA ALA A 210 -21.89 9.82 10.83
C ALA A 210 -21.12 8.71 10.09
N PHE A 211 -20.22 8.00 10.75
CA PHE A 211 -19.46 6.92 10.12
C PHE A 211 -20.35 5.76 9.68
N VAL A 212 -21.35 5.38 10.47
CA VAL A 212 -22.28 4.29 10.09
C VAL A 212 -23.12 4.67 8.89
N VAL A 213 -23.65 5.90 8.84
CA VAL A 213 -24.52 6.30 7.72
C VAL A 213 -23.72 6.55 6.44
N MET A 214 -22.43 6.89 6.56
CA MET A 214 -21.51 6.99 5.42
C MET A 214 -21.20 5.64 4.75
N ILE A 215 -21.57 4.51 5.36
CA ILE A 215 -21.45 3.17 4.73
C ILE A 215 -22.35 3.09 3.50
N TRP A 216 -23.41 3.90 3.45
CA TRP A 216 -24.53 3.76 2.52
C TRP A 216 -24.67 5.00 1.60
N PRO A 217 -23.73 5.25 0.67
CA PRO A 217 -23.84 6.38 -0.26
C PRO A 217 -25.06 6.24 -1.16
N GLN A 218 -25.72 7.36 -1.49
CA GLN A 218 -27.00 7.34 -2.18
C GLN A 218 -26.93 6.71 -3.58
N VAL A 219 -25.75 6.77 -4.22
CA VAL A 219 -25.51 6.19 -5.55
C VAL A 219 -25.61 4.66 -5.55
N LEU A 220 -25.33 4.01 -4.41
CA LEU A 220 -25.46 2.57 -4.24
C LEU A 220 -26.71 2.20 -3.42
N PHE A 221 -27.06 3.04 -2.44
CA PHE A 221 -28.10 2.78 -1.45
C PHE A 221 -29.04 3.99 -1.31
N PRO A 222 -29.85 4.29 -2.33
CA PRO A 222 -30.72 5.48 -2.34
C PRO A 222 -31.84 5.40 -1.31
N GLU A 223 -32.27 4.19 -0.92
CA GLU A 223 -33.39 3.98 -0.02
C GLU A 223 -32.93 3.70 1.43
N THR A 224 -32.99 4.70 2.30
CA THR A 224 -32.59 4.58 3.71
C THR A 224 -33.28 3.43 4.46
N ARG A 225 -34.53 3.10 4.12
CA ARG A 225 -35.30 2.00 4.73
C ARG A 225 -34.63 0.63 4.65
N THR A 226 -33.70 0.43 3.71
CA THR A 226 -33.02 -0.85 3.47
C THR A 226 -31.97 -1.18 4.51
N TYR A 227 -31.36 -0.18 5.15
CA TYR A 227 -30.28 -0.38 6.13
C TYR A 227 -30.53 0.29 7.48
N ILE A 228 -31.54 1.18 7.59
CA ILE A 228 -31.76 2.01 8.79
C ILE A 228 -31.91 1.20 10.08
N LYS A 229 -32.49 -0.01 10.01
CA LYS A 229 -32.65 -0.91 11.16
C LYS A 229 -31.32 -1.39 11.75
N ALA A 230 -30.26 -1.42 10.95
CA ALA A 230 -28.92 -1.81 11.39
C ALA A 230 -28.17 -0.67 12.07
N VAL A 231 -28.57 0.59 11.86
CA VAL A 231 -27.82 1.76 12.31
C VAL A 231 -27.60 1.77 13.82
N PRO A 232 -28.62 1.56 14.69
CA PRO A 232 -28.40 1.60 16.14
C PRO A 232 -27.37 0.58 16.62
N TYR A 233 -27.42 -0.64 16.08
CA TYR A 233 -26.48 -1.71 16.44
C TYR A 233 -25.08 -1.44 15.89
N ALA A 234 -24.98 -0.92 14.66
CA ALA A 234 -23.71 -0.56 14.05
C ALA A 234 -23.03 0.59 14.79
N VAL A 235 -23.78 1.60 15.26
CA VAL A 235 -23.25 2.72 16.04
C VAL A 235 -22.66 2.21 17.35
N GLN A 236 -23.38 1.35 18.07
CA GLN A 236 -22.86 0.71 19.27
C GLN A 236 -21.61 -0.12 18.98
N PHE A 237 -21.63 -0.93 17.92
CA PHE A 237 -20.48 -1.75 17.53
C PHE A 237 -19.22 -0.90 17.32
N ILE A 238 -19.34 0.23 16.60
CA ILE A 238 -18.17 1.05 16.28
C ILE A 238 -17.73 1.95 17.44
N CYS A 239 -18.64 2.38 18.32
CA CYS A 239 -18.28 3.24 19.44
C CYS A 239 -17.55 2.50 20.57
N LEU A 240 -17.68 1.16 20.65
CA LEU A 240 -17.03 0.36 21.69
C LEU A 240 -15.52 0.24 21.46
N ASP A 241 -14.73 0.70 22.45
CA ASP A 241 -13.29 0.95 22.30
C ASP A 241 -12.41 -0.23 22.71
N LEU A 242 -12.64 -1.39 22.08
CA LEU A 242 -11.86 -2.60 22.36
C LEU A 242 -10.44 -2.52 21.75
N LEU A 243 -10.33 -2.00 20.53
CA LEU A 243 -9.13 -2.13 19.69
C LEU A 243 -8.11 -1.00 19.91
N SER A 244 -8.52 0.12 20.50
CA SER A 244 -7.65 1.26 20.80
C SER A 244 -6.94 1.14 22.16
N TYR A 245 -7.49 0.35 23.10
CA TYR A 245 -7.00 0.26 24.48
C TYR A 245 -5.50 -0.06 24.57
N HIS A 246 -4.98 -0.94 23.73
CA HIS A 246 -3.56 -1.33 23.79
C HIS A 246 -2.59 -0.18 23.50
N LYS A 247 -2.92 0.70 22.54
CA LYS A 247 -2.08 1.89 22.26
C LYS A 247 -2.18 2.91 23.38
N GLU A 248 -3.37 3.11 23.94
CA GLU A 248 -3.69 4.09 24.97
C GLU A 248 -3.03 3.70 26.31
N ALA A 249 -3.23 2.45 26.73
CA ALA A 249 -2.59 1.90 27.91
C ALA A 249 -1.06 1.95 27.82
N LYS A 250 -0.48 1.67 26.63
CA LYS A 250 0.98 1.77 26.43
C LYS A 250 1.47 3.23 26.45
N ALA A 251 0.65 4.18 26.01
CA ALA A 251 0.95 5.60 26.09
C ALA A 251 0.82 6.16 27.52
N GLY A 252 0.34 5.35 28.48
CA GLY A 252 0.06 5.78 29.84
C GLY A 252 -1.23 6.57 29.96
N GLU A 253 -2.09 6.54 28.94
CA GLU A 253 -3.38 7.23 28.94
C GLU A 253 -4.34 6.48 29.88
N THR A 254 -4.74 7.14 30.96
CA THR A 254 -5.68 6.59 31.95
C THR A 254 -7.11 7.08 31.77
N ASP A 255 -7.32 8.18 31.04
CA ASP A 255 -8.64 8.74 30.68
C ASP A 255 -9.13 8.15 29.35
N ASN A 256 -9.08 6.81 29.23
CA ASN A 256 -9.61 6.09 28.08
C ASN A 256 -10.86 5.29 28.47
N TYR A 257 -11.68 4.95 27.47
CA TYR A 257 -12.98 4.32 27.69
C TYR A 257 -12.89 3.05 28.55
N VAL A 258 -11.94 2.15 28.29
CA VAL A 258 -11.80 0.88 29.03
C VAL A 258 -11.34 1.12 30.47
N SER A 259 -10.37 2.02 30.67
CA SER A 259 -9.87 2.38 32.00
C SER A 259 -10.95 3.04 32.85
N LEU A 260 -11.72 3.97 32.27
CA LEU A 260 -12.84 4.62 32.94
C LEU A 260 -13.92 3.60 33.32
N TYR A 261 -14.25 2.70 32.39
CA TYR A 261 -15.27 1.67 32.62
C TYR A 261 -14.83 0.66 33.68
N ALA A 262 -13.55 0.28 33.71
CA ALA A 262 -12.96 -0.56 34.75
C ALA A 262 -12.98 0.12 36.12
N SER A 263 -12.65 1.42 36.17
CA SER A 263 -12.71 2.22 37.40
C SER A 263 -14.14 2.34 37.93
N ALA A 264 -15.10 2.72 37.08
CA ALA A 264 -16.49 2.90 37.46
C ALA A 264 -17.12 1.58 37.92
N GLN A 265 -16.90 0.48 37.20
CA GLN A 265 -17.46 -0.82 37.57
C GLN A 265 -16.68 -1.56 38.67
N GLN A 266 -15.54 -1.02 39.12
CA GLN A 266 -14.62 -1.69 40.05
C GLN A 266 -14.22 -3.09 39.58
N LYS A 267 -14.02 -3.25 38.26
CA LYS A 267 -13.67 -4.52 37.62
C LYS A 267 -12.21 -4.51 37.15
N PRO A 268 -11.54 -5.67 37.12
CA PRO A 268 -10.28 -5.81 36.42
C PRO A 268 -10.44 -5.45 34.93
N VAL A 269 -9.46 -4.75 34.35
CA VAL A 269 -9.50 -4.31 32.95
C VAL A 269 -9.72 -5.48 31.97
N LEU A 270 -9.08 -6.63 32.22
CA LEU A 270 -9.27 -7.82 31.38
C LEU A 270 -10.73 -8.31 31.37
N GLN A 271 -11.43 -8.20 32.50
CA GLN A 271 -12.85 -8.56 32.59
C GLN A 271 -13.72 -7.55 31.82
N VAL A 272 -13.43 -6.26 31.92
CA VAL A 272 -14.11 -5.24 31.10
C VAL A 272 -13.91 -5.50 29.61
N LEU A 273 -12.70 -5.83 29.18
CA LEU A 273 -12.42 -6.18 27.78
C LEU A 273 -13.22 -7.39 27.32
N GLN A 274 -13.39 -8.42 28.17
CA GLN A 274 -14.25 -9.56 27.87
C GLN A 274 -15.73 -9.16 27.77
N ASP A 275 -16.23 -8.36 28.71
CA ASP A 275 -17.61 -7.85 28.69
C ASP A 275 -17.88 -7.03 27.40
N LEU A 276 -16.89 -6.23 26.95
CA LEU A 276 -16.97 -5.49 25.70
C LEU A 276 -16.99 -6.40 24.47
N VAL A 277 -16.21 -7.48 24.47
CA VAL A 277 -16.26 -8.49 23.39
C VAL A 277 -17.67 -9.09 23.28
N GLU A 278 -18.28 -9.47 24.40
CA GLU A 278 -19.65 -10.00 24.40
C GLU A 278 -20.65 -8.98 23.84
N ARG A 279 -20.55 -7.71 24.28
CA ARG A 279 -21.40 -6.62 23.76
C ARG A 279 -21.23 -6.46 22.25
N MET A 280 -20.00 -6.41 21.75
CA MET A 280 -19.71 -6.21 20.32
C MET A 280 -20.17 -7.40 19.47
N VAL A 281 -19.98 -8.64 19.93
CA VAL A 281 -20.45 -9.84 19.22
C VAL A 281 -21.98 -9.85 19.13
N GLU A 282 -22.67 -9.44 20.18
CA GLU A 282 -24.13 -9.32 20.15
C GLU A 282 -24.60 -8.23 19.17
N GLN A 283 -23.91 -7.09 19.10
CA GLN A 283 -24.20 -6.07 18.09
C GLN A 283 -23.96 -6.60 16.67
N ASP A 284 -22.86 -7.33 16.42
CA ASP A 284 -22.56 -7.96 15.13
C ASP A 284 -23.68 -8.91 14.69
N ARG A 285 -24.13 -9.77 15.61
CA ARG A 285 -25.25 -10.69 15.41
C ARG A 285 -26.53 -9.95 15.04
N CYS A 286 -26.86 -8.87 15.76
CA CYS A 286 -28.04 -8.05 15.48
C CYS A 286 -27.95 -7.37 14.11
N ILE A 287 -26.79 -6.81 13.74
CA ILE A 287 -26.54 -6.21 12.42
C ILE A 287 -26.80 -7.24 11.31
N LYS A 288 -26.21 -8.44 11.43
CA LYS A 288 -26.40 -9.53 10.45
C LYS A 288 -27.87 -9.93 10.37
N ALA A 289 -28.55 -10.08 11.50
CA ALA A 289 -29.95 -10.49 11.55
C ALA A 289 -30.91 -9.48 10.89
N VAL A 290 -30.72 -8.17 11.11
CA VAL A 290 -31.61 -7.15 10.54
C VAL A 290 -31.33 -6.83 9.07
N LEU A 291 -30.09 -7.05 8.60
CA LEU A 291 -29.72 -6.88 7.19
C LEU A 291 -29.99 -8.15 6.35
N GLY A 292 -30.07 -9.32 6.99
CA GLY A 292 -30.26 -10.62 6.35
C GLY A 292 -29.02 -11.15 5.66
N ASP A 293 -29.10 -12.39 5.17
CA ASP A 293 -28.02 -13.03 4.40
C ASP A 293 -28.00 -12.44 2.99
N GLY A 294 -27.01 -11.60 2.71
CA GLY A 294 -26.90 -10.93 1.41
C GLY A 294 -25.85 -9.82 1.36
N ASN A 295 -25.83 -9.11 0.24
CA ASN A 295 -24.83 -8.08 -0.08
C ASN A 295 -24.74 -6.96 0.98
N LEU A 296 -25.85 -6.59 1.63
CA LEU A 296 -25.86 -5.56 2.67
C LEU A 296 -25.10 -5.98 3.93
N SER A 297 -25.23 -7.24 4.35
CA SER A 297 -24.49 -7.79 5.49
C SER A 297 -23.00 -7.88 5.18
N ASP A 298 -22.63 -8.28 3.96
CA ASP A 298 -21.22 -8.31 3.52
C ASP A 298 -20.60 -6.90 3.43
N VAL A 299 -21.36 -5.92 2.94
CA VAL A 299 -20.97 -4.50 2.96
C VAL A 299 -20.77 -3.99 4.40
N ALA A 300 -21.70 -4.28 5.30
CA ALA A 300 -21.56 -3.92 6.71
C ALA A 300 -20.32 -4.58 7.34
N VAL A 301 -20.04 -5.85 7.03
CA VAL A 301 -18.83 -6.56 7.47
C VAL A 301 -17.56 -5.89 6.92
N LYS A 302 -17.52 -5.52 5.64
CA LYS A 302 -16.41 -4.77 5.02
C LYS A 302 -16.22 -3.38 5.63
N ALA A 303 -17.29 -2.75 6.11
CA ALA A 303 -17.22 -1.45 6.76
C ALA A 303 -16.77 -1.49 8.23
N LYS A 304 -16.92 -2.62 8.92
CA LYS A 304 -16.46 -2.82 10.32
C LYS A 304 -14.94 -2.70 10.49
N PHE A 305 -14.18 -2.69 9.39
CA PHE A 305 -12.73 -2.58 9.40
C PHE A 305 -12.20 -1.22 9.90
N LYS A 306 -13.05 -0.19 10.03
CA LYS A 306 -12.67 1.14 10.57
C LYS A 306 -11.85 1.05 11.87
N HIS A 307 -12.26 0.20 12.83
CA HIS A 307 -11.63 0.11 14.15
C HIS A 307 -10.36 -0.74 14.18
N ILE A 308 -10.22 -1.69 13.25
CA ILE A 308 -9.07 -2.60 13.13
C ILE A 308 -7.83 -1.85 12.60
N LEU A 309 -8.05 -0.77 11.84
CA LEU A 309 -7.00 -0.08 11.08
C LEU A 309 -6.19 0.95 11.87
N ILE A 310 -6.67 1.36 13.04
CA ILE A 310 -6.08 2.43 13.86
C ILE A 310 -4.91 1.91 14.72
N ASP A 311 -4.87 0.60 15.06
CA ASP A 311 -3.72 -0.02 15.73
C ASP A 311 -2.84 -0.82 14.75
N LYS A 312 -1.64 -0.29 14.49
CA LYS A 312 -0.62 -0.90 13.61
C LYS A 312 -0.15 -2.29 14.05
N ARG A 313 -0.37 -2.71 15.30
CA ARG A 313 0.05 -4.00 15.85
C ARG A 313 -1.01 -5.10 15.75
N ILE A 314 -2.28 -4.74 15.53
CA ILE A 314 -3.34 -5.71 15.22
C ILE A 314 -3.14 -6.31 13.81
N ARG A 315 -2.36 -5.63 12.95
CA ARG A 315 -1.96 -6.09 11.60
C ARG A 315 -1.02 -7.31 11.57
N ARG A 316 -0.56 -7.85 12.71
CA ARG A 316 0.40 -8.97 12.73
C ARG A 316 -0.02 -10.10 13.66
N PRO A 317 -0.94 -10.99 13.25
CA PRO A 317 -1.06 -12.31 13.85
C PRO A 317 -0.03 -13.25 13.23
N THR A 318 1.27 -12.96 13.31
CA THR A 318 2.31 -13.97 13.01
C THR A 318 3.52 -13.86 13.94
N LEU A 319 3.96 -15.05 14.35
CA LEU A 319 4.94 -15.37 15.38
C LEU A 319 6.32 -14.74 15.12
N ALA A 320 6.90 -14.17 16.19
CA ALA A 320 8.29 -14.34 16.64
C ALA A 320 8.89 -13.05 17.22
N GLY A 321 9.42 -13.17 18.43
CA GLY A 321 10.72 -12.60 18.80
C GLY A 321 10.80 -11.09 19.00
N SER A 322 11.01 -10.71 20.26
CA SER A 322 11.46 -9.40 20.69
C SER A 322 12.74 -8.95 19.97
N GLU A 323 12.62 -7.98 19.06
CA GLU A 323 13.69 -7.00 18.76
C GLU A 323 13.17 -5.75 18.00
N ALA A 324 11.86 -5.52 17.97
CA ALA A 324 11.22 -4.46 17.18
C ALA A 324 10.90 -3.16 17.96
N SER A 325 11.43 -2.99 19.18
CA SER A 325 11.08 -1.88 20.09
C SER A 325 11.70 -0.51 19.71
N LYS A 326 12.39 -0.39 18.56
CA LYS A 326 13.01 0.88 18.10
C LYS A 326 12.46 1.47 16.79
N ALA A 327 11.46 0.86 16.15
CA ALA A 327 10.88 1.43 14.93
C ALA A 327 9.66 2.30 15.27
N MET A 328 9.84 3.63 15.29
CA MET A 328 8.82 4.54 14.74
C MET A 328 8.39 3.93 13.39
N VAL A 329 7.10 3.70 13.16
CA VAL A 329 6.64 3.13 11.88
C VAL A 329 6.89 4.15 10.77
N ASN A 330 8.09 4.09 10.20
CA ASN A 330 8.43 4.62 8.90
C ASN A 330 7.66 3.76 7.89
N PHE A 331 6.64 4.32 7.26
CA PHE A 331 6.08 3.74 6.04
C PHE A 331 7.17 3.90 4.96
N GLU A 332 7.99 2.87 4.74
CA GLU A 332 8.83 2.83 3.55
C GLU A 332 7.93 2.50 2.34
N PRO A 333 8.03 3.27 1.24
CA PRO A 333 7.33 2.93 0.00
C PRO A 333 7.86 1.62 -0.58
N SER A 334 7.02 0.90 -1.34
CA SER A 334 7.49 -0.26 -2.10
C SER A 334 8.50 0.19 -3.16
N THR A 335 9.60 -0.56 -3.28
CA THR A 335 10.68 -0.27 -4.23
C THR A 335 11.04 -1.50 -5.07
N ARG A 336 10.10 -2.42 -5.31
CA ARG A 336 10.36 -3.71 -5.98
C ARG A 336 9.28 -4.17 -6.97
N ILE A 337 8.29 -3.33 -7.26
CA ILE A 337 7.21 -3.66 -8.19
C ILE A 337 7.65 -3.24 -9.59
N VAL A 338 7.65 -4.15 -10.57
CA VAL A 338 8.01 -3.82 -11.96
C VAL A 338 6.91 -3.00 -12.62
N ASP A 339 7.25 -1.86 -13.20
CA ASP A 339 6.32 -1.01 -13.96
C ASP A 339 6.47 -1.22 -15.46
N HIS A 340 7.65 -0.95 -16.01
CA HIS A 340 7.90 -1.17 -17.44
C HIS A 340 9.38 -1.32 -17.79
N ILE A 341 9.64 -1.83 -18.98
CA ILE A 341 10.97 -1.89 -19.59
C ILE A 341 11.01 -0.91 -20.77
N VAL A 342 12.09 -0.14 -20.89
CA VAL A 342 12.25 0.86 -21.96
C VAL A 342 13.06 0.27 -23.10
N HIS A 343 12.45 0.22 -24.28
CA HIS A 343 13.08 -0.16 -25.54
C HIS A 343 13.19 1.06 -26.46
N LEU A 344 14.42 1.53 -26.67
CA LEU A 344 14.72 2.67 -27.53
C LEU A 344 14.76 2.25 -28.99
N THR A 345 13.98 2.93 -29.80
CA THR A 345 13.97 2.80 -31.26
C THR A 345 14.92 3.83 -31.89
N PRO A 346 15.35 3.62 -33.15
CA PRO A 346 16.01 4.68 -33.89
C PRO A 346 15.13 5.94 -33.96
N PRO A 347 15.71 7.16 -33.90
CA PRO A 347 14.93 8.39 -33.92
C PRO A 347 14.00 8.50 -35.15
N GLY A 348 12.73 8.80 -34.91
CA GLY A 348 11.70 8.95 -35.94
C GLY A 348 11.22 7.64 -36.57
N GLN A 349 11.53 6.48 -35.97
CA GLN A 349 11.16 5.15 -36.50
C GLN A 349 10.16 4.38 -35.63
N LEU A 350 9.37 5.08 -34.80
CA LEU A 350 8.41 4.42 -33.90
C LEU A 350 7.40 3.54 -34.65
N GLN A 351 6.96 3.99 -35.83
CA GLN A 351 5.97 3.28 -36.62
C GLN A 351 6.54 1.98 -37.23
N GLU A 352 7.77 2.03 -37.73
CA GLU A 352 8.50 0.86 -38.25
C GLU A 352 8.74 -0.14 -37.14
N THR A 353 9.19 0.31 -35.96
CA THR A 353 9.37 -0.59 -34.80
C THR A 353 8.03 -1.18 -34.34
N THR A 354 6.96 -0.38 -34.30
CA THR A 354 5.61 -0.88 -33.97
C THR A 354 5.20 -2.03 -34.89
N LYS A 355 5.39 -1.87 -36.21
CA LYS A 355 5.10 -2.94 -37.19
C LYS A 355 5.97 -4.17 -36.98
N ALA A 356 7.26 -3.99 -36.66
CA ALA A 356 8.16 -5.10 -36.38
C ALA A 356 7.70 -5.91 -35.15
N TRP A 357 7.32 -5.24 -34.07
CA TRP A 357 6.80 -5.88 -32.86
C TRP A 357 5.44 -6.56 -33.09
N GLN A 358 4.56 -5.96 -33.89
CA GLN A 358 3.33 -6.61 -34.35
C GLN A 358 3.61 -7.87 -35.17
N GLY A 359 4.65 -7.85 -36.02
CA GLY A 359 5.12 -9.03 -36.76
C GLY A 359 5.64 -10.16 -35.88
N LEU A 360 6.10 -9.86 -34.66
CA LEU A 360 6.46 -10.84 -33.62
C LEU A 360 5.24 -11.34 -32.82
N GLY A 361 4.03 -10.92 -33.19
CA GLY A 361 2.79 -11.32 -32.55
C GLY A 361 2.47 -10.57 -31.27
N PHE A 362 3.06 -9.39 -31.02
CA PHE A 362 2.64 -8.51 -29.94
C PHE A 362 1.53 -7.57 -30.39
N THR A 363 0.46 -7.46 -29.60
CA THR A 363 -0.41 -6.29 -29.63
C THR A 363 0.36 -5.05 -29.16
N VAL A 364 0.36 -4.00 -29.99
CA VAL A 364 1.05 -2.73 -29.73
C VAL A 364 0.03 -1.59 -29.82
N VAL A 365 -0.04 -0.76 -28.79
CA VAL A 365 -0.99 0.36 -28.68
C VAL A 365 -0.24 1.70 -28.79
N PRO A 366 -0.69 2.65 -29.63
CA PRO A 366 -0.09 3.98 -29.68
C PRO A 366 -0.16 4.71 -28.32
N GLY A 367 0.99 5.17 -27.81
CA GLY A 367 1.06 5.82 -26.51
C GLY A 367 1.05 7.36 -26.57
N GLY A 368 1.64 7.95 -27.61
CA GLY A 368 1.60 9.40 -27.89
C GLY A 368 2.92 10.13 -27.61
N THR A 369 2.87 11.45 -27.44
CA THR A 369 4.07 12.31 -27.33
C THR A 369 4.29 12.82 -25.91
N HIS A 370 5.49 12.65 -25.37
CA HIS A 370 5.87 13.08 -24.04
C HIS A 370 5.78 14.60 -23.89
N ALA A 371 5.57 15.06 -22.65
CA ALA A 371 5.33 16.47 -22.33
C ALA A 371 6.50 17.40 -22.73
N ASP A 372 7.72 16.86 -22.85
CA ASP A 372 8.89 17.59 -23.34
C ASP A 372 8.92 17.78 -24.86
N GLY A 373 8.06 17.07 -25.60
CA GLY A 373 8.01 17.07 -27.07
C GLY A 373 9.19 16.37 -27.76
N LEU A 374 10.12 15.78 -27.00
CA LEU A 374 11.35 15.20 -27.54
C LEU A 374 11.19 13.72 -27.89
N THR A 375 10.32 13.03 -27.17
CA THR A 375 10.08 11.60 -27.37
C THR A 375 8.59 11.28 -27.54
N GLU A 376 8.33 10.21 -28.25
CA GLU A 376 7.01 9.60 -28.42
C GLU A 376 7.13 8.10 -28.17
N ASN A 377 6.00 7.44 -27.91
CA ASN A 377 6.01 6.01 -27.64
C ASN A 377 4.81 5.23 -28.16
N ALA A 378 4.99 3.91 -28.14
CA ALA A 378 3.95 2.90 -28.25
C ALA A 378 4.17 1.84 -27.14
N LEU A 379 3.12 1.10 -26.81
CA LEU A 379 3.07 0.28 -25.61
C LEU A 379 2.72 -1.16 -25.97
N VAL A 380 3.51 -2.10 -25.44
CA VAL A 380 3.16 -3.53 -25.38
C VAL A 380 2.75 -3.80 -23.93
N ALA A 381 1.45 -3.68 -23.63
CA ALA A 381 0.92 -3.82 -22.27
C ALA A 381 0.49 -5.25 -21.99
N PHE A 382 0.85 -5.79 -20.83
CA PHE A 382 0.51 -7.14 -20.43
C PHE A 382 -0.65 -7.18 -19.44
N ALA A 383 -1.31 -8.33 -19.33
CA ALA A 383 -2.46 -8.53 -18.43
C ALA A 383 -2.11 -8.32 -16.94
N ASP A 384 -0.83 -8.44 -16.58
CA ASP A 384 -0.33 -8.21 -15.22
C ASP A 384 -0.06 -6.74 -14.87
N GLY A 385 -0.29 -5.82 -15.82
CA GLY A 385 -0.17 -4.37 -15.64
C GLY A 385 1.23 -3.80 -15.84
N ALA A 386 2.23 -4.65 -16.11
CA ALA A 386 3.53 -4.23 -16.61
C ALA A 386 3.48 -4.03 -18.14
N TYR A 387 4.42 -3.28 -18.71
CA TYR A 387 4.48 -3.08 -20.16
C TYR A 387 5.92 -2.90 -20.68
N ILE A 388 6.09 -3.04 -21.99
CA ILE A 388 7.30 -2.59 -22.70
C ILE A 388 6.98 -1.26 -23.38
N GLU A 389 7.77 -0.24 -23.07
CA GLU A 389 7.69 1.07 -23.71
C GLU A 389 8.59 1.10 -24.94
N LEU A 390 7.99 1.08 -26.13
CA LEU A 390 8.70 1.34 -27.37
C LEU A 390 8.83 2.86 -27.50
N ILE A 391 9.98 3.41 -27.14
CA ILE A 391 10.21 4.86 -27.13
C ILE A 391 11.06 5.28 -28.31
N SER A 392 10.71 6.42 -28.93
CA SER A 392 11.49 7.03 -29.99
C SER A 392 11.74 8.49 -29.66
N PHE A 393 12.93 8.98 -29.95
CA PHE A 393 13.09 10.42 -30.15
C PHE A 393 12.34 10.80 -31.41
N THR A 394 11.50 11.83 -31.36
CA THR A 394 10.67 12.25 -32.50
C THR A 394 11.52 12.54 -33.74
N HIS A 395 12.75 13.02 -33.53
CA HIS A 395 13.70 13.35 -34.59
C HIS A 395 15.16 13.07 -34.18
N PRO A 396 16.07 12.85 -35.17
CA PRO A 396 17.51 12.84 -34.91
C PRO A 396 17.99 14.20 -34.39
N LEU A 397 19.14 14.24 -33.69
CA LEU A 397 19.67 15.48 -33.13
C LEU A 397 19.86 16.59 -34.18
N SER A 398 20.26 16.22 -35.41
CA SER A 398 20.48 17.13 -36.53
C SER A 398 19.24 17.85 -37.03
N TYR A 399 18.03 17.39 -36.67
CA TYR A 399 16.78 18.07 -36.98
C TYR A 399 16.62 19.37 -36.19
N TYR A 400 17.13 19.39 -34.94
CA TYR A 400 17.00 20.53 -34.06
C TYR A 400 18.10 21.56 -34.37
N PRO A 401 17.76 22.83 -34.64
CA PRO A 401 18.78 23.84 -34.95
C PRO A 401 19.79 24.00 -33.79
N PRO A 402 21.10 24.05 -34.06
CA PRO A 402 22.11 24.25 -33.02
C PRO A 402 21.87 25.52 -32.20
N ASN A 403 22.28 25.50 -30.92
CA ASN A 403 22.14 26.61 -29.97
C ASN A 403 20.67 27.01 -29.67
N THR A 404 19.73 26.08 -29.81
CA THR A 404 18.35 26.26 -29.36
C THR A 404 18.10 25.48 -28.07
N PRO A 405 17.18 25.94 -27.19
CA PRO A 405 16.82 25.20 -25.98
C PRO A 405 16.39 23.76 -26.26
N THR A 406 15.69 23.53 -27.38
CA THR A 406 15.26 22.18 -27.82
C THR A 406 16.41 21.30 -28.29
N HIS A 407 17.39 21.86 -29.01
CA HIS A 407 18.60 21.13 -29.38
C HIS A 407 19.39 20.73 -28.13
N ASP A 408 19.55 21.66 -27.19
CA ASP A 408 20.31 21.40 -25.96
C ASP A 408 19.58 20.39 -25.06
N ALA A 409 18.25 20.46 -24.95
CA ALA A 409 17.44 19.48 -24.25
C ALA A 409 17.53 18.08 -24.89
N ARG A 410 17.43 17.98 -26.23
CA ARG A 410 17.61 16.72 -26.96
C ARG A 410 19.02 16.14 -26.79
N LYS A 411 20.04 17.00 -26.80
CA LYS A 411 21.46 16.63 -26.64
C LYS A 411 21.77 16.16 -25.22
N SER A 412 21.18 16.80 -24.21
CA SER A 412 21.40 16.50 -22.78
C SER A 412 20.39 15.50 -22.19
N HIS A 413 19.46 15.00 -23.00
CA HIS A 413 18.47 14.01 -22.58
C HIS A 413 19.16 12.78 -21.96
N SER A 414 18.59 12.22 -20.89
CA SER A 414 19.20 11.11 -20.14
C SER A 414 19.42 9.82 -20.94
N TRP A 415 18.76 9.71 -22.10
CA TRP A 415 18.91 8.60 -23.05
C TRP A 415 19.59 9.00 -24.37
N ALA A 416 20.15 10.21 -24.47
CA ALA A 416 20.66 10.75 -25.74
C ALA A 416 21.82 9.93 -26.33
N SER A 417 22.66 9.33 -25.47
CA SER A 417 23.82 8.52 -25.84
C SER A 417 23.52 7.02 -25.95
N LYS A 418 22.30 6.58 -25.64
CA LYS A 418 21.95 5.16 -25.63
C LYS A 418 21.80 4.62 -27.06
N HIS A 419 22.23 3.39 -27.27
CA HIS A 419 22.00 2.65 -28.52
C HIS A 419 20.57 2.09 -28.57
N PRO A 420 19.94 1.98 -29.75
CA PRO A 420 18.65 1.31 -29.88
C PRO A 420 18.65 -0.11 -29.29
N GLY A 421 17.51 -0.55 -28.75
CA GLY A 421 17.35 -1.78 -27.97
C GLY A 421 16.84 -1.50 -26.56
N PHE A 422 16.94 -2.47 -25.65
CA PHE A 422 16.61 -2.24 -24.23
C PHE A 422 17.66 -1.34 -23.57
N ILE A 423 17.20 -0.26 -22.93
CA ILE A 423 18.09 0.80 -22.42
C ILE A 423 17.87 1.16 -20.95
N ASP A 424 16.68 0.90 -20.41
CA ASP A 424 16.28 1.30 -19.07
C ASP A 424 15.11 0.43 -18.56
N PHE A 425 14.82 0.51 -17.28
CA PHE A 425 13.69 -0.18 -16.68
C PHE A 425 13.16 0.60 -15.48
N ALA A 426 11.87 0.45 -15.22
CA ALA A 426 11.16 1.20 -14.20
C ALA A 426 10.48 0.30 -13.19
N PHE A 427 10.48 0.74 -11.94
CA PHE A 427 9.61 0.25 -10.89
C PHE A 427 8.43 1.19 -10.66
N LEU A 428 7.37 0.65 -10.09
CA LEU A 428 6.14 1.40 -9.83
C LEU A 428 6.39 2.42 -8.71
N GLY A 429 6.04 3.67 -8.98
CA GLY A 429 6.08 4.75 -7.99
C GLY A 429 4.75 4.91 -7.25
N ASN A 430 4.71 5.83 -6.28
CA ASN A 430 3.56 6.05 -5.39
C ASN A 430 3.07 7.52 -5.40
N ALA A 431 3.01 8.12 -6.58
CA ALA A 431 2.53 9.49 -6.77
C ALA A 431 3.23 10.56 -5.88
N GLY A 432 4.44 10.27 -5.38
CA GLY A 432 5.27 11.19 -4.61
C GLY A 432 5.12 11.12 -3.09
N TYR A 433 4.33 10.19 -2.53
CA TYR A 433 4.22 10.05 -1.08
C TYR A 433 3.99 8.61 -0.58
N PRO A 434 4.80 8.13 0.39
CA PRO A 434 6.05 8.73 0.89
C PRO A 434 7.16 8.77 -0.19
N SER A 435 8.12 9.71 -0.10
CA SER A 435 9.16 9.86 -1.14
C SER A 435 10.01 8.58 -1.30
N ILE A 436 10.06 8.06 -2.52
CA ILE A 436 10.86 6.89 -2.89
C ILE A 436 12.33 7.25 -2.89
N ALA A 437 12.67 8.43 -3.43
CA ALA A 437 14.03 8.94 -3.44
C ALA A 437 14.61 9.03 -2.02
N ALA A 438 13.83 9.59 -1.09
CA ALA A 438 14.25 9.73 0.30
C ALA A 438 14.46 8.36 0.98
N ALA A 439 13.58 7.39 0.72
CA ALA A 439 13.71 6.05 1.27
C ALA A 439 14.97 5.33 0.76
N ILE A 440 15.21 5.36 -0.56
CA ILE A 440 16.41 4.73 -1.15
C ILE A 440 17.68 5.42 -0.66
N ASN A 441 17.71 6.77 -0.65
CA ASN A 441 18.87 7.54 -0.21
C ASN A 441 19.20 7.27 1.27
N ALA A 442 18.19 7.13 2.13
CA ALA A 442 18.39 6.77 3.53
C ALA A 442 18.95 5.35 3.71
N ARG A 443 18.49 4.37 2.90
CA ARG A 443 19.07 3.02 2.89
C ARG A 443 20.53 3.06 2.42
N ALA A 444 20.81 3.82 1.37
CA ALA A 444 22.15 3.96 0.80
C ALA A 444 23.15 4.63 1.74
N GLU A 445 22.71 5.63 2.50
CA GLU A 445 23.52 6.27 3.54
C GLU A 445 23.87 5.28 4.65
N LYS A 446 22.90 4.45 5.05
CA LYS A 446 23.07 3.46 6.12
C LYS A 446 23.97 2.29 5.72
N ASP A 447 23.84 1.76 4.50
CA ASP A 447 24.60 0.59 4.04
C ASP A 447 25.87 0.94 3.25
N GLY A 448 26.07 2.23 2.93
CA GLY A 448 27.21 2.72 2.16
C GLY A 448 27.27 2.14 0.75
N SER A 449 26.13 1.86 0.11
CA SER A 449 26.08 1.38 -1.29
C SER A 449 26.44 2.44 -2.32
N GLY A 450 26.36 3.72 -1.95
CA GLY A 450 26.59 4.84 -2.85
C GLY A 450 25.47 5.09 -3.87
N ALA A 451 24.37 4.34 -3.81
CA ALA A 451 23.18 4.61 -4.62
C ALA A 451 22.60 5.99 -4.24
N LYS A 452 22.19 6.78 -5.25
CA LYS A 452 21.60 8.09 -5.01
C LYS A 452 20.52 8.39 -6.04
N TYR A 453 19.38 8.89 -5.57
CA TYR A 453 18.22 9.21 -6.38
C TYR A 453 17.85 10.69 -6.26
N ALA A 454 17.47 11.29 -7.39
CA ALA A 454 16.85 12.60 -7.42
C ALA A 454 15.44 12.55 -6.82
N GLY A 455 15.01 13.66 -6.22
CA GLY A 455 13.63 13.83 -5.80
C GLY A 455 12.65 13.70 -6.98
N GLU A 456 11.39 13.44 -6.66
CA GLU A 456 10.34 13.20 -7.63
C GLU A 456 10.10 14.43 -8.54
N VAL A 457 10.20 14.25 -9.86
CA VAL A 457 9.99 15.30 -10.87
C VAL A 457 8.77 15.00 -11.74
N PRO A 458 7.97 16.02 -12.13
CA PRO A 458 6.79 15.82 -12.96
C PRO A 458 7.16 15.40 -14.38
N GLY A 459 6.38 14.47 -14.92
CA GLY A 459 6.37 14.07 -16.32
C GLY A 459 4.95 13.83 -16.81
N GLY A 460 4.82 13.51 -18.09
CA GLY A 460 3.51 13.28 -18.70
C GLY A 460 3.60 12.97 -20.19
N ARG A 461 2.47 12.60 -20.76
CA ARG A 461 2.31 12.32 -22.20
C ARG A 461 0.91 12.73 -22.67
N LYS A 462 0.81 13.15 -23.91
CA LYS A 462 -0.47 13.37 -24.59
C LYS A 462 -0.76 12.20 -25.54
N ARG A 463 -1.89 11.53 -25.34
CA ARG A 463 -2.37 10.41 -26.17
C ARG A 463 -2.90 10.90 -27.52
N PRO A 464 -3.01 10.01 -28.53
CA PRO A 464 -3.61 10.34 -29.83
C PRO A 464 -5.07 10.83 -29.76
N ASP A 465 -5.83 10.38 -28.76
CA ASP A 465 -7.21 10.83 -28.49
C ASP A 465 -7.30 12.21 -27.83
N GLY A 466 -6.15 12.83 -27.54
CA GLY A 466 -6.05 14.15 -26.93
C GLY A 466 -5.99 14.14 -25.41
N GLN A 467 -6.18 13.01 -24.74
CA GLN A 467 -6.06 12.91 -23.29
C GLN A 467 -4.63 13.17 -22.83
N VAL A 468 -4.48 13.89 -21.72
CA VAL A 468 -3.19 14.21 -21.11
C VAL A 468 -3.08 13.44 -19.80
N LEU A 469 -2.00 12.67 -19.67
CA LEU A 469 -1.70 11.91 -18.47
C LEU A 469 -0.38 12.37 -17.86
N GLN A 470 -0.30 12.30 -16.54
CA GLN A 470 0.78 12.88 -15.75
C GLN A 470 1.30 11.88 -14.72
N TRP A 471 2.57 11.99 -14.38
CA TRP A 471 3.24 11.15 -13.40
C TRP A 471 4.38 11.90 -12.70
N LEU A 472 4.96 11.28 -11.69
CA LEU A 472 6.20 11.70 -11.04
C LEU A 472 7.29 10.65 -11.25
N ILE A 473 8.48 11.07 -11.68
CA ILE A 473 9.66 10.21 -11.83
C ILE A 473 10.68 10.50 -10.74
N SER A 474 11.24 9.45 -10.14
CA SER A 474 12.52 9.52 -9.41
C SER A 474 13.53 8.61 -10.11
N ALA A 475 14.72 9.14 -10.42
CA ALA A 475 15.75 8.42 -11.17
C ALA A 475 17.09 8.43 -10.42
N PRO A 476 17.95 7.43 -10.66
CA PRO A 476 19.30 7.45 -10.13
C PRO A 476 20.07 8.65 -10.68
N ILE A 477 20.90 9.26 -9.84
CA ILE A 477 21.80 10.36 -10.20
C ILE A 477 23.25 9.96 -10.03
N GLN A 478 24.08 10.45 -10.94
CA GLN A 478 25.52 10.26 -10.90
C GLN A 478 26.09 10.78 -9.57
N THR A 479 26.85 9.95 -8.86
CA THR A 479 27.64 10.38 -7.70
C THR A 479 29.10 10.58 -8.11
N LYS A 480 29.80 11.51 -7.43
CA LYS A 480 31.23 11.76 -7.69
C LYS A 480 32.03 10.47 -7.49
N GLY A 481 32.75 10.02 -8.52
CA GLY A 481 33.60 8.82 -8.48
C GLY A 481 33.04 7.59 -9.21
N ILE A 482 31.80 7.64 -9.70
CA ILE A 482 31.28 6.69 -10.68
C ILE A 482 31.38 7.37 -12.05
N GLU A 483 32.16 6.82 -12.98
CA GLU A 483 32.39 7.43 -14.30
C GLU A 483 31.32 7.04 -15.33
N ASP A 484 30.58 5.96 -15.09
CA ASP A 484 29.63 5.37 -16.03
C ASP A 484 28.19 5.88 -15.86
N ASP A 485 27.47 6.02 -16.98
CA ASP A 485 26.05 6.35 -17.01
C ASP A 485 25.19 5.44 -16.12
N VAL A 486 24.54 6.01 -15.11
CA VAL A 486 23.70 5.29 -14.14
C VAL A 486 22.33 4.87 -14.69
N ARG A 487 21.86 5.44 -15.82
CA ARG A 487 20.57 5.07 -16.42
C ARG A 487 20.65 3.68 -17.05
N GLY A 488 19.66 2.84 -16.75
CA GLY A 488 19.65 1.43 -17.16
C GLY A 488 20.48 0.47 -16.32
N ARG A 489 21.29 0.99 -15.38
CA ARG A 489 21.98 0.17 -14.35
C ARG A 489 21.10 -0.06 -13.13
N LEU A 490 20.38 0.98 -12.71
CA LEU A 490 19.41 0.95 -11.60
C LEU A 490 18.04 1.39 -12.13
N PRO A 491 16.92 0.87 -11.58
CA PRO A 491 15.59 1.24 -12.04
C PRO A 491 15.28 2.70 -11.73
N PHE A 492 14.53 3.39 -12.58
CA PHE A 492 13.83 4.60 -12.16
C PHE A 492 12.42 4.25 -11.64
N PHE A 493 11.74 5.20 -11.00
CA PHE A 493 10.42 4.99 -10.42
C PHE A 493 9.42 5.89 -11.12
N CYS A 494 8.28 5.34 -11.55
CA CYS A 494 7.23 6.10 -12.23
C CYS A 494 5.92 5.99 -11.43
N GLY A 495 5.54 7.07 -10.74
CA GLY A 495 4.32 7.14 -9.94
C GLY A 495 3.23 7.91 -10.68
N ASP A 496 2.12 7.22 -10.98
CA ASP A 496 0.94 7.80 -11.62
C ASP A 496 0.41 9.00 -10.82
N ARG A 497 0.30 10.17 -11.48
CA ARG A 497 -0.51 11.28 -10.95
C ARG A 497 -1.90 11.06 -11.48
N THR A 498 -2.17 11.23 -12.76
CA THR A 498 -3.48 10.84 -13.34
C THR A 498 -3.72 9.32 -13.26
N SER A 499 -4.99 8.89 -13.36
CA SER A 499 -5.34 7.45 -13.38
C SER A 499 -4.41 6.63 -14.26
N ARG A 500 -3.88 5.53 -13.71
CA ARG A 500 -2.95 4.62 -14.39
C ARG A 500 -3.56 4.05 -15.67
N ASP A 501 -4.87 3.84 -15.70
CA ASP A 501 -5.61 3.32 -16.85
C ASP A 501 -5.54 4.24 -18.08
N LEU A 502 -5.18 5.53 -17.86
CA LEU A 502 -4.85 6.44 -18.95
C LEU A 502 -3.43 6.21 -19.47
N ARG A 503 -2.48 5.91 -18.57
CA ARG A 503 -1.06 5.68 -18.91
C ARG A 503 -0.81 4.33 -19.57
N VAL A 504 -1.47 3.29 -19.06
CA VAL A 504 -1.23 1.89 -19.39
C VAL A 504 -2.53 1.27 -19.94
N PRO A 505 -2.52 0.77 -21.18
CA PRO A 505 -3.63 0.01 -21.75
C PRO A 505 -3.98 -1.17 -20.84
N HIS A 506 -5.29 -1.40 -20.63
CA HIS A 506 -5.78 -2.38 -19.67
C HIS A 506 -6.98 -3.18 -20.19
N GLU A 507 -7.54 -2.79 -21.33
CA GLU A 507 -8.63 -3.52 -21.95
C GLU A 507 -8.12 -4.87 -22.47
N LYS A 508 -8.95 -5.91 -22.38
CA LYS A 508 -8.52 -7.27 -22.73
C LYS A 508 -7.92 -7.37 -24.14
N HIS A 509 -8.48 -6.66 -25.11
CA HIS A 509 -8.00 -6.66 -26.49
C HIS A 509 -6.68 -5.89 -26.68
N GLU A 510 -6.32 -5.00 -25.76
CA GLU A 510 -5.06 -4.25 -25.75
C GLU A 510 -3.94 -5.03 -25.05
N THR A 511 -4.30 -5.91 -24.10
CA THR A 511 -3.35 -6.69 -23.29
C THR A 511 -3.26 -8.18 -23.66
N THR A 512 -4.00 -8.62 -24.67
CA THR A 512 -3.92 -9.99 -25.21
C THR A 512 -3.04 -9.97 -26.44
N HIS A 513 -2.00 -10.80 -26.47
CA HIS A 513 -1.04 -10.86 -27.58
C HIS A 513 -1.23 -12.16 -28.40
N PRO A 514 -1.23 -12.09 -29.75
CA PRO A 514 -1.24 -13.28 -30.61
C PRO A 514 -0.13 -14.30 -30.33
N ASN A 515 1.04 -13.86 -29.86
CA ASN A 515 2.15 -14.71 -29.45
C ASN A 515 2.03 -15.27 -28.02
N THR A 516 0.83 -15.22 -27.44
CA THR A 516 0.45 -15.75 -26.12
C THR A 516 1.23 -15.18 -24.93
N SER A 517 1.92 -14.07 -25.10
CA SER A 517 2.62 -13.36 -24.02
C SER A 517 1.66 -12.89 -22.93
N LEU A 518 2.05 -13.06 -21.66
CA LEU A 518 1.22 -12.79 -20.48
C LEU A 518 1.79 -11.73 -19.53
N GLY A 519 3.11 -11.51 -19.55
CA GLY A 519 3.79 -10.59 -18.63
C GLY A 519 5.29 -10.83 -18.54
N ILE A 520 6.01 -9.89 -17.94
CA ILE A 520 7.47 -9.98 -17.75
C ILE A 520 7.80 -11.08 -16.73
N SER A 521 8.65 -12.03 -17.09
CA SER A 521 9.15 -13.10 -16.20
C SER A 521 10.52 -12.74 -15.60
N SER A 522 11.41 -12.14 -16.39
CA SER A 522 12.72 -11.74 -15.89
C SER A 522 13.33 -10.55 -16.63
N ILE A 523 14.21 -9.85 -15.91
CA ILE A 523 15.05 -8.75 -16.40
C ILE A 523 16.50 -9.17 -16.07
N ARG A 524 17.33 -9.37 -17.09
CA ARG A 524 18.76 -9.70 -16.91
C ARG A 524 19.63 -8.49 -17.20
N LEU A 525 20.36 -8.06 -16.18
CA LEU A 525 21.40 -7.05 -16.25
C LEU A 525 22.77 -7.72 -16.43
N LEU A 526 23.60 -7.14 -17.30
CA LEU A 526 25.02 -7.49 -17.41
C LEU A 526 25.89 -6.41 -16.79
N ALA A 527 26.93 -6.81 -16.07
CA ALA A 527 27.97 -5.92 -15.55
C ALA A 527 29.35 -6.59 -15.62
N SER A 528 30.42 -5.81 -15.64
CA SER A 528 31.78 -6.36 -15.66
C SER A 528 32.12 -7.07 -14.35
N ASN A 529 33.06 -8.02 -14.37
CA ASN A 529 33.54 -8.70 -13.15
C ASN A 529 34.04 -7.72 -12.07
N ASN A 530 34.56 -6.55 -12.45
CA ASN A 530 35.05 -5.55 -11.51
C ASN A 530 33.92 -4.71 -10.88
N ASP A 531 32.75 -4.67 -11.51
CA ASP A 531 31.65 -3.75 -11.18
C ASP A 531 30.44 -4.48 -10.58
N ILE A 532 30.30 -5.78 -10.88
CA ILE A 532 29.13 -6.59 -10.50
C ILE A 532 28.84 -6.57 -9.00
N ALA A 533 29.87 -6.61 -8.15
CA ALA A 533 29.69 -6.58 -6.70
C ALA A 533 29.15 -5.24 -6.18
N LEU A 534 29.62 -4.12 -6.76
CA LEU A 534 29.12 -2.78 -6.43
C LEU A 534 27.67 -2.63 -6.89
N LEU A 535 27.37 -3.04 -8.13
CA LEU A 535 26.02 -2.97 -8.67
C LEU A 535 25.04 -3.87 -7.90
N ALA A 536 25.47 -5.06 -7.48
CA ALA A 536 24.67 -5.94 -6.63
C ALA A 536 24.35 -5.30 -5.27
N LYS A 537 25.32 -4.60 -4.67
CA LYS A 537 25.11 -3.83 -3.44
C LYS A 537 24.07 -2.72 -3.65
N GLN A 538 24.22 -1.95 -4.72
CA GLN A 538 23.28 -0.86 -5.06
C GLN A 538 21.87 -1.39 -5.35
N LEU A 539 21.74 -2.47 -6.13
CA LEU A 539 20.44 -3.10 -6.40
C LEU A 539 19.79 -3.62 -5.12
N THR A 540 20.56 -4.20 -4.20
CA THR A 540 20.04 -4.62 -2.88
C THR A 540 19.45 -3.43 -2.11
N THR A 541 20.14 -2.30 -2.11
CA THR A 541 19.67 -1.04 -1.51
C THR A 541 18.42 -0.51 -2.21
N VAL A 542 18.33 -0.59 -3.54
CA VAL A 542 17.20 -0.06 -4.31
C VAL A 542 15.98 -0.97 -4.20
N VAL A 543 16.14 -2.29 -4.30
CA VAL A 543 15.05 -3.27 -4.15
C VAL A 543 14.56 -3.33 -2.70
N GLY A 544 15.45 -3.11 -1.73
CA GLY A 544 15.14 -3.19 -0.30
C GLY A 544 15.10 -4.62 0.25
N SER A 545 15.69 -5.57 -0.47
CA SER A 545 15.87 -6.95 0.00
C SER A 545 17.15 -7.55 -0.54
N SER A 546 17.76 -8.45 0.22
CA SER A 546 18.93 -9.22 -0.20
C SER A 546 18.60 -10.12 -1.40
N PRO A 547 19.58 -10.41 -2.27
CA PRO A 547 19.41 -11.39 -3.32
C PRO A 547 19.14 -12.78 -2.71
N SER A 548 18.36 -13.58 -3.43
CA SER A 548 18.08 -14.98 -3.09
C SER A 548 19.37 -15.80 -3.16
N PRO A 549 19.57 -16.76 -2.24
CA PRO A 549 20.73 -17.64 -2.29
C PRO A 549 20.72 -18.45 -3.61
N PRO A 550 21.88 -18.71 -4.22
CA PRO A 550 21.94 -19.54 -5.42
C PRO A 550 21.32 -20.90 -5.12
N LYS A 551 20.29 -21.30 -5.88
CA LYS A 551 19.78 -22.67 -5.81
C LYS A 551 20.92 -23.60 -6.20
N SER A 552 21.38 -24.46 -5.29
CA SER A 552 22.28 -25.56 -5.64
C SER A 552 21.53 -26.44 -6.65
N SER A 553 21.90 -26.35 -7.92
CA SER A 553 21.40 -27.28 -8.93
C SER A 553 21.80 -28.69 -8.50
N SER A 554 20.81 -29.53 -8.22
CA SER A 554 20.96 -30.97 -8.10
C SER A 554 21.30 -31.55 -9.47
N ALA A 555 22.54 -31.38 -9.90
CA ALA A 555 23.11 -32.10 -11.03
C ALA A 555 24.04 -33.17 -10.45
N SER A 556 23.51 -34.38 -10.30
CA SER A 556 24.32 -35.59 -10.14
C SER A 556 25.05 -35.85 -11.46
N GLY A 557 26.23 -35.25 -11.62
CA GLY A 557 27.18 -35.50 -12.69
C GLY A 557 28.60 -35.41 -12.12
N PRO A 558 29.57 -36.15 -12.69
CA PRO A 558 30.93 -36.20 -12.13
C PRO A 558 31.59 -34.82 -12.22
N PRO A 559 32.50 -34.50 -11.29
CA PRO A 559 33.10 -33.17 -11.19
C PRO A 559 33.93 -32.88 -12.43
N LEU A 560 33.47 -31.96 -13.28
CA LEU A 560 34.34 -31.26 -14.22
C LEU A 560 35.03 -30.12 -13.47
N GLY A 561 36.32 -29.95 -13.78
CA GLY A 561 37.26 -29.11 -13.05
C GLY A 561 36.91 -27.63 -12.97
N ASP A 562 37.58 -26.98 -12.01
CA ASP A 562 37.71 -25.54 -11.78
C ASP A 562 37.20 -24.66 -12.92
N THR A 563 35.90 -24.38 -12.89
CA THR A 563 35.28 -23.29 -13.65
C THR A 563 34.75 -22.33 -12.60
N GLN A 564 35.29 -21.11 -12.61
CA GLN A 564 34.88 -20.01 -11.73
C GLN A 564 33.34 -19.94 -11.72
N LYS A 565 32.74 -20.15 -10.55
CA LYS A 565 31.31 -19.86 -10.36
C LYS A 565 31.11 -18.38 -10.66
N HIS A 566 30.48 -18.09 -11.80
CA HIS A 566 30.04 -16.73 -12.12
C HIS A 566 29.00 -16.31 -11.07
N ASP A 567 29.29 -15.26 -10.32
CA ASP A 567 28.39 -14.72 -9.31
C ASP A 567 27.09 -14.25 -10.00
N THR A 568 26.02 -15.02 -9.82
CA THR A 568 24.67 -14.65 -10.27
C THR A 568 23.89 -14.13 -9.08
N TYR A 569 23.44 -12.89 -9.14
CA TYR A 569 22.56 -12.30 -8.12
C TYR A 569 21.12 -12.29 -8.61
N LEU A 570 20.19 -12.70 -7.74
CA LEU A 570 18.77 -12.87 -8.07
C LEU A 570 17.90 -12.14 -7.05
N TRP A 571 17.10 -11.17 -7.49
CA TRP A 571 16.05 -10.58 -6.66
C TRP A 571 14.68 -10.98 -7.18
N GLN A 572 13.80 -11.35 -6.25
CA GLN A 572 12.39 -11.52 -6.54
C GLN A 572 11.71 -10.15 -6.50
N LEU A 573 11.05 -9.81 -7.59
CA LEU A 573 10.26 -8.59 -7.77
C LEU A 573 8.77 -8.93 -7.81
N ASP A 574 7.97 -7.90 -7.53
CA ASP A 574 6.51 -7.99 -7.56
C ASP A 574 5.98 -7.52 -8.92
N SER A 575 4.84 -8.07 -9.35
CA SER A 575 4.09 -7.58 -10.51
C SER A 575 2.99 -6.59 -10.05
N VAL A 576 2.52 -5.73 -10.95
CA VAL A 576 1.54 -4.68 -10.64
C VAL A 576 0.21 -5.27 -10.16
N ARG A 577 -0.26 -6.34 -10.79
CA ARG A 577 -1.57 -6.97 -10.48
C ARG A 577 -1.48 -8.31 -9.75
N PHE A 578 -0.31 -8.96 -9.72
CA PHE A 578 -0.14 -10.28 -9.12
C PHE A 578 1.00 -10.31 -8.09
N GLY A 579 0.65 -10.56 -6.82
CA GLY A 579 1.60 -10.70 -5.70
C GLY A 579 1.92 -12.15 -5.31
N ASN A 580 1.52 -13.14 -6.11
CA ASN A 580 1.68 -14.56 -5.78
C ASN A 580 3.01 -15.13 -6.33
N VAL A 581 3.60 -16.07 -5.59
CA VAL A 581 4.90 -16.72 -5.89
C VAL A 581 4.92 -17.42 -7.26
N GLU A 582 3.77 -17.86 -7.76
CA GLU A 582 3.65 -18.55 -9.06
C GLU A 582 3.97 -17.65 -10.27
N ASN A 583 3.84 -16.33 -10.12
CA ASN A 583 4.08 -15.35 -11.20
C ASN A 583 5.23 -14.37 -10.85
N ALA A 584 6.18 -14.81 -10.05
CA ALA A 584 7.32 -14.00 -9.63
C ALA A 584 8.10 -13.42 -10.82
N VAL A 585 8.48 -12.15 -10.73
CA VAL A 585 9.39 -11.51 -11.70
C VAL A 585 10.80 -11.54 -11.13
N TRP A 586 11.79 -11.90 -11.93
CA TRP A 586 13.18 -12.03 -11.48
C TRP A 586 14.08 -10.94 -12.04
N LEU A 587 14.74 -10.18 -11.17
CA LEU A 587 15.89 -9.36 -11.54
C LEU A 587 17.15 -10.19 -11.40
N LYS A 588 17.84 -10.42 -12.51
CA LYS A 588 19.07 -11.20 -12.60
C LYS A 588 20.23 -10.26 -12.89
N LEU A 589 21.32 -10.36 -12.14
CA LEU A 589 22.58 -9.66 -12.43
C LEU A 589 23.69 -10.69 -12.62
N ASN A 590 24.34 -10.65 -13.79
CA ASN A 590 25.36 -11.59 -14.21
C ASN A 590 26.59 -10.87 -14.77
N ALA A 591 27.74 -11.52 -14.66
CA ALA A 591 28.89 -11.22 -15.50
C ALA A 591 28.69 -11.85 -16.89
N PRO A 592 29.34 -11.33 -17.94
CA PRO A 592 29.33 -11.97 -19.25
C PRO A 592 29.76 -13.43 -19.18
N GLU A 593 29.00 -14.30 -19.84
CA GLU A 593 29.26 -15.75 -19.91
C GLU A 593 30.00 -16.15 -21.21
N ASP A 594 29.94 -15.29 -22.24
CA ASP A 594 30.55 -15.53 -23.54
C ASP A 594 31.08 -14.25 -24.22
N GLU A 595 31.82 -14.42 -25.32
CA GLU A 595 32.42 -13.31 -26.08
C GLU A 595 31.37 -12.35 -26.65
N ALA A 596 30.15 -12.81 -26.93
CA ALA A 596 29.09 -11.97 -27.45
C ALA A 596 28.52 -11.04 -26.36
N GLU A 597 28.35 -11.55 -25.14
CA GLU A 597 27.98 -10.77 -23.97
C GLU A 597 29.09 -9.78 -23.57
N GLU A 598 30.35 -10.20 -23.65
CA GLU A 598 31.47 -9.29 -23.40
C GLU A 598 31.53 -8.17 -24.44
N LYS A 599 31.31 -8.49 -25.72
CA LYS A 599 31.25 -7.50 -26.79
C LYS A 599 30.08 -6.54 -26.57
N TRP A 600 28.90 -7.05 -26.23
CA TRP A 600 27.74 -6.23 -25.91
C TRP A 600 28.03 -5.27 -24.75
N LEU A 601 28.65 -5.78 -23.68
CA LEU A 601 29.00 -4.98 -22.50
C LEU A 601 30.02 -3.89 -22.84
N ARG A 602 31.02 -4.17 -23.69
CA ARG A 602 31.99 -3.16 -24.15
C ARG A 602 31.35 -2.05 -24.98
N GLU A 603 30.33 -2.38 -25.78
CA GLU A 603 29.66 -1.41 -26.66
C GLU A 603 28.61 -0.56 -25.92
N ARG A 604 27.94 -1.12 -24.90
CA ARG A 604 26.76 -0.50 -24.28
C ARG A 604 26.92 -0.15 -22.80
N GLY A 605 27.96 -0.66 -22.16
CA GLY A 605 28.15 -0.56 -20.71
C GLY A 605 27.20 -1.48 -19.94
N ALA A 606 27.30 -1.44 -18.62
CA ALA A 606 26.44 -2.25 -17.75
C ALA A 606 24.97 -1.81 -17.87
N GLY A 607 24.04 -2.78 -17.89
CA GLY A 607 22.61 -2.49 -17.99
C GLY A 607 21.77 -3.66 -18.50
N VAL A 608 20.55 -3.36 -18.92
CA VAL A 608 19.55 -4.35 -19.39
C VAL A 608 20.03 -5.03 -20.67
N TYR A 609 20.35 -6.32 -20.57
CA TYR A 609 20.80 -7.14 -21.70
C TYR A 609 19.66 -7.93 -22.35
N LYS A 610 18.79 -8.51 -21.52
CA LYS A 610 17.75 -9.45 -21.94
C LYS A 610 16.53 -9.33 -21.03
N ILE A 611 15.35 -9.52 -21.61
CA ILE A 611 14.11 -9.75 -20.87
C ILE A 611 13.48 -11.07 -21.29
N GLU A 612 12.78 -11.70 -20.36
CA GLU A 612 12.00 -12.91 -20.60
C GLU A 612 10.54 -12.59 -20.33
N VAL A 613 9.66 -13.08 -21.21
CA VAL A 613 8.20 -12.89 -21.13
C VAL A 613 7.55 -14.26 -20.94
N ARG A 614 6.65 -14.36 -19.97
CA ARG A 614 5.84 -15.58 -19.74
C ARG A 614 4.84 -15.75 -20.88
N THR A 615 4.64 -16.97 -21.37
CA THR A 615 3.57 -17.27 -22.33
C THR A 615 2.61 -18.34 -21.79
N GLU A 616 1.41 -18.41 -22.37
CA GLU A 616 0.54 -19.59 -22.17
C GLU A 616 1.24 -20.84 -22.71
N SER A 617 1.21 -21.95 -21.96
CA SER A 617 1.65 -23.24 -22.49
C SER A 617 0.58 -23.80 -23.43
N GLU A 618 0.96 -24.16 -24.66
CA GLU A 618 0.05 -24.85 -25.59
C GLU A 618 -0.39 -26.20 -25.00
N TRP A 619 -1.67 -26.32 -24.67
CA TRP A 619 -2.31 -27.63 -24.49
C TRP A 619 -2.56 -28.24 -25.87
N ASN A 620 -1.63 -29.06 -26.35
CA ASN A 620 -1.88 -29.93 -27.50
C ASN A 620 -2.91 -31.01 -27.12
N SER A 621 -4.20 -30.71 -27.26
CA SER A 621 -5.24 -31.73 -27.38
C SER A 621 -5.32 -32.24 -28.83
N SER A 622 -4.36 -33.06 -29.23
CA SER A 622 -4.55 -34.05 -30.29
C SER A 622 -4.36 -35.42 -29.66
N GLY A 623 -5.48 -36.13 -29.46
CA GLY A 623 -5.59 -37.22 -28.50
C GLY A 623 -4.74 -38.45 -28.78
N THR A 624 -4.49 -39.18 -27.70
CA THR A 624 -4.52 -40.64 -27.68
C THR A 624 -5.09 -41.08 -26.34
N ALA A 625 -6.02 -42.04 -26.41
CA ALA A 625 -6.48 -42.79 -25.27
C ALA A 625 -5.29 -43.58 -24.69
N ASP A 626 -4.83 -43.19 -23.51
CA ASP A 626 -4.34 -44.11 -22.49
C ASP A 626 -4.07 -43.33 -21.19
N GLY A 627 -4.68 -43.80 -20.10
CA GLY A 627 -4.74 -43.11 -18.81
C GLY A 627 -3.37 -42.99 -18.11
N LYS A 628 -2.62 -41.94 -18.43
CA LYS A 628 -1.54 -41.42 -17.58
C LYS A 628 -1.86 -40.00 -17.13
N VAL A 629 -1.83 -39.80 -15.81
CA VAL A 629 -1.98 -38.52 -15.12
C VAL A 629 -0.95 -37.53 -15.69
N PRO A 630 -1.34 -36.31 -16.14
CA PRO A 630 -0.37 -35.34 -16.61
C PRO A 630 0.44 -34.79 -15.43
N THR A 631 1.75 -34.96 -15.47
CA THR A 631 2.70 -34.22 -14.62
C THR A 631 2.71 -32.74 -15.01
N GLN A 632 2.73 -31.85 -14.02
CA GLN A 632 2.85 -30.39 -14.17
C GLN A 632 3.82 -29.99 -15.29
N SER A 633 3.33 -29.31 -16.34
CA SER A 633 4.20 -28.74 -17.38
C SER A 633 4.42 -27.25 -17.15
N SER A 634 5.69 -26.86 -17.19
CA SER A 634 6.21 -25.49 -17.12
C SER A 634 5.62 -24.57 -18.20
N ALA A 635 5.29 -23.33 -17.84
CA ALA A 635 5.10 -22.24 -18.81
C ALA A 635 6.34 -22.14 -19.72
N GLN A 636 6.14 -21.87 -21.02
CA GLN A 636 7.24 -21.53 -21.92
C GLN A 636 7.58 -20.04 -21.74
N GLU A 637 8.86 -19.69 -21.87
CA GLU A 637 9.33 -18.31 -21.80
C GLU A 637 9.84 -17.87 -23.16
N VAL A 638 9.35 -16.72 -23.65
CA VAL A 638 9.89 -16.08 -24.85
C VAL A 638 11.03 -15.15 -24.44
N VAL A 639 12.19 -15.36 -25.04
CA VAL A 639 13.40 -14.58 -24.78
C VAL A 639 13.48 -13.41 -25.75
N LEU A 640 13.41 -12.18 -25.24
CA LEU A 640 13.67 -10.97 -26.01
C LEU A 640 15.06 -10.43 -25.66
N VAL A 641 15.97 -10.46 -26.64
CA VAL A 641 17.34 -9.95 -26.48
C VAL A 641 17.43 -8.55 -27.08
N CYS A 642 18.39 -7.74 -26.62
CA CYS A 642 18.71 -6.39 -27.14
C CYS A 642 18.91 -6.22 -28.66
N LYS A 643 18.79 -7.29 -29.46
CA LYS A 643 18.86 -7.24 -30.93
C LYS A 643 17.52 -7.01 -31.61
N LEU A 644 16.40 -7.24 -30.92
CA LEU A 644 15.06 -6.94 -31.41
C LEU A 644 14.78 -5.44 -31.40
#